data_AF-A0A537AR97-F1
#
_entry.id   AF-A0A537AR97-F1
#
_cell.length_a   1.000
_cell.length_b   1.000
_cell.length_c   1.000
_cell.angle_alpha   90.00
_cell.angle_beta   90.00
_cell.angle_gamma   90.00
#
_symmetry.space_group_name_H-M   'P 1'
#
loop_
_entity.id
_entity.type
_entity.pdbx_description
1 polymer ?
#
loop_
_entity_poly.entity_id
_entity_poly.type
_entity_poly.pdbx_seq_one_letter_code
_entity_poly.pdbx_strand_id
1 'polypeptide(L)'
;MQSRIAPSGSSRPGAHVLRTIAGLCIALSLLAAVAPALAAVAYVGSSASSLDSSGTSSVTMTAPSGLVSGDVMVAWVAQNTGGLPAVSAAPSGWTQVLEQDDGSSIGTAVYYRVATSSDVAGTTNYTWSFQQSARSGGLIVAFSGVSTTSPVVASASQANGASGSYTAPSITPGVANTMLLALFAADSGNATMATPAGTTSAFAGSTGAGPNGIAIGAFYEPLSASTATGQVQSSGNTSATNVGATLALQPAAGGGGGGSAASGFNAVDGYLSSYPASTAAQRIYTKLAGTGFTLNVAALNSATPTPGLLSPAYVSGTNKVTVDLVDDSDGSCAASCAGSTCQAKAALATLTTSFVSGDSSYKKGLSFTLADAYPNVRVRVKDASNSPTVYACSVDHFSVRPTSLTVTSSANADPSGASATATPVVKAGATFALTATAVAGYSGTPSVNGSAVTVNPLSPGVASGSFGAANASNGVATGNFTYSEAGYFTLNTDAVYDQSFTSVDQAGDCTADYSNTLVNGKYGCYFGNSATTAFGRFVPDHFAITAGSVTPACGSFTYFDQDGFVTTFTLTAQNSSNATTLNYTGSFARLGLIAWAGYVFTGDTATPSASATAPTGSWSNGVASISAEHQVLVRPTTTPAAPVSVTVSARPVDPDGVTTAAPTAVMSAGTPMRFGVLAVGSAYGSDLLTLRLPVTAMVWNGTGLVTNSADTCTGAVLGNASIALGNLVQKPGTSGSFSTSVQASPTLASTWSQGTSSIALAAPGTAGTAQIALNLGSGSADASCIGWSVASTGSHLPWLRGNWCSSGYASDPSSLASFGTGATPFVYFRENH
;
A
#
# COMPACT_ATOMS: atom_id res chain seq x y z
N MET A 1 100.75 -10.85 -28.06
CA MET A 1 101.40 -10.58 -29.35
C MET A 1 100.75 -9.36 -29.97
N GLN A 2 101.57 -8.43 -30.47
CA GLN A 2 101.22 -7.23 -31.24
C GLN A 2 100.25 -7.59 -32.39
N SER A 3 99.36 -6.73 -32.90
CA SER A 3 99.68 -5.53 -33.68
C SER A 3 98.35 -4.96 -34.23
N ARG A 4 98.02 -3.70 -33.95
CA ARG A 4 97.89 -2.56 -34.89
C ARG A 4 97.36 -2.87 -36.31
N ILE A 5 96.36 -2.08 -36.77
CA ILE A 5 96.49 -1.02 -37.79
C ILE A 5 95.10 -0.34 -38.01
N ALA A 6 95.09 1.00 -38.08
CA ALA A 6 93.96 1.89 -38.42
C ALA A 6 94.14 2.42 -39.87
N PRO A 7 93.54 3.53 -40.38
CA PRO A 7 92.23 4.21 -40.18
C PRO A 7 91.58 4.69 -41.52
N SER A 8 90.40 5.33 -41.48
CA SER A 8 90.01 6.56 -42.24
C SER A 8 88.54 6.88 -41.88
N GLY A 9 88.16 8.04 -41.32
CA GLY A 9 88.06 9.38 -41.94
C GLY A 9 86.61 9.57 -42.43
N SER A 10 85.85 10.65 -42.25
CA SER A 10 85.96 11.94 -41.56
C SER A 10 84.65 12.71 -41.85
N SER A 11 84.05 13.39 -40.88
CA SER A 11 83.41 14.72 -41.09
C SER A 11 83.02 15.36 -39.76
N ARG A 12 83.61 16.53 -39.49
CA ARG A 12 83.37 17.52 -38.42
C ARG A 12 82.85 18.80 -39.13
N PRO A 13 82.58 19.96 -38.48
CA PRO A 13 82.13 20.27 -37.11
C PRO A 13 81.15 21.48 -37.05
N GLY A 14 80.77 21.92 -35.84
CA GLY A 14 80.34 23.31 -35.53
C GLY A 14 80.13 23.45 -34.01
N ALA A 15 81.16 23.84 -33.24
CA ALA A 15 81.47 25.22 -32.80
C ALA A 15 80.51 25.74 -31.69
N HIS A 16 80.91 26.39 -30.59
CA HIS A 16 82.17 26.65 -29.89
C HIS A 16 81.79 27.51 -28.63
N VAL A 17 82.67 27.60 -27.61
CA VAL A 17 82.92 28.80 -26.75
C VAL A 17 81.90 29.08 -25.61
N LEU A 18 82.20 29.44 -24.34
CA LEU A 18 83.38 29.85 -23.52
C LEU A 18 83.02 29.64 -22.01
N ARG A 19 83.77 28.87 -21.21
CA ARG A 19 84.76 29.22 -20.14
C ARG A 19 84.34 30.08 -18.91
N THR A 20 84.68 29.52 -17.71
CA THR A 20 85.30 30.15 -16.49
C THR A 20 84.47 31.14 -15.63
N ILE A 21 84.46 31.21 -14.28
CA ILE A 21 85.48 31.06 -13.22
C ILE A 21 84.80 30.92 -11.82
N ALA A 22 85.36 30.02 -10.98
CA ALA A 22 85.67 30.07 -9.54
C ALA A 22 84.71 30.59 -8.44
N GLY A 23 84.83 29.95 -7.26
CA GLY A 23 84.63 30.63 -5.96
C GLY A 23 83.91 29.81 -4.88
N LEU A 24 84.71 29.20 -4.00
CA LEU A 24 84.33 28.70 -2.67
C LEU A 24 83.45 29.70 -1.90
N CYS A 25 82.21 29.35 -1.55
CA CYS A 25 81.39 30.07 -0.56
C CYS A 25 80.29 29.18 0.06
N ILE A 26 80.45 28.90 1.36
CA ILE A 26 79.43 28.81 2.42
C ILE A 26 78.21 27.90 2.14
N ALA A 27 78.18 26.77 2.86
CA ALA A 27 76.96 26.05 3.19
C ALA A 27 76.05 26.96 4.04
N LEU A 28 75.05 27.56 3.43
CA LEU A 28 73.88 28.14 4.10
C LEU A 28 72.63 27.66 3.36
N SER A 29 72.25 26.42 3.61
CA SER A 29 70.95 25.90 3.17
C SER A 29 69.86 26.64 3.93
N LEU A 30 69.16 27.49 3.18
CA LEU A 30 68.02 28.30 3.62
C LEU A 30 66.92 27.39 4.19
N LEU A 31 66.87 27.26 5.51
CA LEU A 31 65.72 26.71 6.22
C LEU A 31 64.64 27.80 6.21
N ALA A 32 63.88 27.91 5.12
CA ALA A 32 62.68 28.73 5.11
C ALA A 32 61.64 28.05 6.01
N ALA A 33 61.61 28.45 7.29
CA ALA A 33 60.53 28.10 8.20
C ALA A 33 59.22 28.58 7.58
N VAL A 34 58.41 27.65 7.09
CA VAL A 34 57.03 27.93 6.70
C VAL A 34 56.30 28.29 7.99
N ALA A 35 56.12 29.59 8.24
CA ALA A 35 55.33 30.06 9.36
C ALA A 35 53.89 29.55 9.18
N PRO A 36 53.28 28.91 10.20
CA PRO A 36 51.91 28.45 10.12
C PRO A 36 50.99 29.64 9.80
N ALA A 37 50.07 29.48 8.84
CA ALA A 37 49.04 30.50 8.62
C ALA A 37 48.22 30.61 9.90
N LEU A 38 47.97 31.84 10.34
CA LEU A 38 47.36 32.14 11.64
C LEU A 38 45.85 32.32 11.45
N ALA A 39 45.03 31.83 12.39
CA ALA A 39 43.58 32.03 12.34
C ALA A 39 43.25 33.52 12.42
N ALA A 40 42.22 33.99 11.70
CA ALA A 40 41.75 35.36 11.88
C ALA A 40 41.08 35.49 13.25
N VAL A 41 41.68 36.28 14.15
CA VAL A 41 41.06 36.60 15.45
C VAL A 41 39.87 37.52 15.20
N ALA A 42 38.70 37.18 15.74
CA ALA A 42 37.48 37.96 15.57
C ALA A 42 36.83 38.27 16.92
N TYR A 43 36.20 39.44 17.02
CA TYR A 43 35.42 39.82 18.20
C TYR A 43 34.11 39.02 18.25
N VAL A 44 33.80 38.43 19.40
CA VAL A 44 32.58 37.64 19.64
C VAL A 44 31.52 38.50 20.32
N GLY A 45 31.89 39.18 21.40
CA GLY A 45 30.97 39.98 22.21
C GLY A 45 31.57 40.40 23.54
N SER A 46 30.81 41.16 24.32
CA SER A 46 31.18 41.60 25.66
C SER A 46 30.09 41.26 26.67
N SER A 47 30.46 41.16 27.94
CA SER A 47 29.51 41.02 29.04
C SER A 47 28.70 42.30 29.22
N ALA A 48 27.62 42.21 29.99
CA ALA A 48 27.15 43.39 30.70
C ALA A 48 28.29 43.90 31.61
N SER A 49 28.52 45.21 31.62
CA SER A 49 29.53 45.84 32.48
C SER A 49 29.06 45.88 33.93
N SER A 50 29.96 45.66 34.88
CA SER A 50 29.74 45.91 36.31
C SER A 50 30.31 47.29 36.66
N LEU A 51 29.48 48.33 36.78
CA LEU A 51 29.90 49.70 37.04
C LEU A 51 29.27 50.22 38.34
N ASP A 52 29.99 50.13 39.45
CA ASP A 52 29.45 50.43 40.78
C ASP A 52 29.73 51.89 41.18
N SER A 53 28.66 52.67 41.35
CA SER A 53 28.71 54.08 41.76
C SER A 53 28.98 54.27 43.26
N SER A 54 28.89 53.18 44.04
CA SER A 54 29.19 53.10 45.46
C SER A 54 30.39 52.19 45.73
N GLY A 55 30.94 52.23 46.94
CA GLY A 55 32.04 51.35 47.31
C GLY A 55 31.60 49.89 47.36
N THR A 56 32.24 49.03 46.58
CA THR A 56 32.01 47.58 46.54
C THR A 56 33.32 46.83 46.78
N SER A 57 33.22 45.66 47.40
CA SER A 57 34.35 44.73 47.59
C SER A 57 34.39 43.64 46.52
N SER A 58 33.60 43.76 45.44
CA SER A 58 33.62 42.82 44.33
C SER A 58 32.92 43.38 43.09
N VAL A 59 33.29 42.89 41.91
CA VAL A 59 32.53 43.05 40.65
C VAL A 59 32.11 41.68 40.13
N THR A 60 30.88 41.58 39.61
CA THR A 60 30.36 40.34 39.00
C THR A 60 29.95 40.59 37.56
N MET A 61 30.44 39.76 36.64
CA MET A 61 30.16 39.85 35.22
C MET A 61 29.71 38.49 34.69
N THR A 62 28.67 38.48 33.86
CA THR A 62 28.20 37.26 33.19
C THR A 62 29.01 37.02 31.92
N ALA A 63 29.34 35.76 31.62
CA ALA A 63 30.01 35.38 30.39
C ALA A 63 29.27 35.95 29.15
N PRO A 64 29.98 36.53 28.16
CA PRO A 64 29.36 37.03 26.93
C PRO A 64 28.47 36.00 26.23
N SER A 65 27.37 36.44 25.61
CA SER A 65 26.55 35.57 24.76
C SER A 65 27.27 35.25 23.44
N GLY A 66 26.98 34.09 22.84
CA GLY A 66 27.54 33.71 21.53
C GLY A 66 28.92 33.06 21.58
N LEU A 67 29.42 32.74 22.78
CA LEU A 67 30.66 31.98 22.97
C LEU A 67 30.55 30.57 22.39
N VAL A 68 31.65 30.10 21.82
CA VAL A 68 31.91 28.68 21.52
C VAL A 68 33.07 28.20 22.41
N SER A 69 33.09 26.91 22.76
CA SER A 69 34.23 26.37 23.52
C SER A 69 35.52 26.55 22.73
N GLY A 70 36.55 27.11 23.38
CA GLY A 70 37.82 27.48 22.75
C GLY A 70 37.99 28.98 22.48
N ASP A 71 36.91 29.78 22.54
CA ASP A 71 37.03 31.25 22.49
C ASP A 71 37.82 31.77 23.70
N VAL A 72 38.50 32.91 23.55
CA VAL A 72 39.26 33.55 24.64
C VAL A 72 38.51 34.75 25.16
N MET A 73 38.23 34.75 26.46
CA MET A 73 37.66 35.86 27.21
C MET A 73 38.78 36.64 27.90
N VAL A 74 38.71 37.96 27.88
CA VAL A 74 39.60 38.88 28.61
C VAL A 74 38.76 39.73 29.55
N ALA A 75 39.08 39.73 30.83
CA ALA A 75 38.45 40.54 31.85
C ALA A 75 39.30 41.75 32.18
N TRP A 76 38.67 42.92 32.23
CA TRP A 76 39.26 44.19 32.65
C TRP A 76 38.55 44.68 33.91
N VAL A 77 39.31 44.84 35.00
CA VAL A 77 38.79 45.22 36.30
C VAL A 77 39.55 46.45 36.81
N ALA A 78 38.82 47.44 37.32
CA ALA A 78 39.39 48.68 37.86
C ALA A 78 38.74 49.04 39.22
N GLN A 79 39.53 49.59 40.14
CA GLN A 79 39.10 50.10 41.44
C GLN A 79 39.67 51.50 41.71
N ASN A 80 38.90 52.34 42.41
CA ASN A 80 39.29 53.69 42.79
C ASN A 80 40.14 53.61 44.08
N THR A 81 41.43 53.33 43.94
CA THR A 81 42.34 53.01 45.05
C THR A 81 43.78 53.34 44.67
N GLY A 82 44.59 53.74 45.67
CA GLY A 82 45.99 54.12 45.49
C GLY A 82 47.01 52.98 45.52
N GLY A 83 46.56 51.73 45.32
CA GLY A 83 47.42 50.57 45.12
C GLY A 83 46.77 49.62 44.13
N LEU A 84 47.55 48.72 43.52
CA LEU A 84 47.05 47.70 42.58
C LEU A 84 45.80 47.08 43.17
N PRO A 85 44.73 46.87 42.37
CA PRO A 85 43.46 46.42 42.90
C PRO A 85 43.74 45.12 43.62
N ALA A 86 43.66 45.14 44.94
CA ALA A 86 44.09 44.03 45.75
C ALA A 86 43.02 42.94 45.62
N VAL A 87 43.06 42.20 44.52
CA VAL A 87 42.09 41.15 44.21
C VAL A 87 42.33 40.03 45.22
N SER A 88 41.41 39.90 46.17
CA SER A 88 41.47 38.89 47.23
C SER A 88 41.18 37.49 46.72
N ALA A 89 40.35 37.39 45.66
CA ALA A 89 40.07 36.16 44.95
C ALA A 89 39.61 36.47 43.51
N ALA A 90 40.33 35.94 42.52
CA ALA A 90 39.87 35.88 41.14
C ALA A 90 39.03 34.59 40.92
N PRO A 91 38.05 34.59 40.01
CA PRO A 91 37.27 33.40 39.71
C PRO A 91 38.15 32.25 39.19
N SER A 92 37.79 31.00 39.53
CA SER A 92 38.58 29.82 39.19
C SER A 92 38.81 29.68 37.68
N GLY A 93 40.06 29.46 37.26
CA GLY A 93 40.47 29.24 35.88
C GLY A 93 40.57 30.52 35.03
N TRP A 94 40.65 31.69 35.66
CA TRP A 94 41.18 32.91 35.04
C TRP A 94 42.68 33.03 35.32
N THR A 95 43.45 33.48 34.32
CA THR A 95 44.89 33.70 34.41
C THR A 95 45.18 35.20 34.36
N GLN A 96 45.94 35.72 35.33
CA GLN A 96 46.31 37.14 35.40
C GLN A 96 47.32 37.50 34.31
N VAL A 97 47.16 38.66 33.68
CA VAL A 97 48.04 39.18 32.62
C VAL A 97 48.82 40.41 33.08
N LEU A 98 48.11 41.41 33.58
CA LEU A 98 48.66 42.69 34.00
C LEU A 98 47.96 43.16 35.27
N GLU A 99 48.70 43.88 36.11
CA GLU A 99 48.18 44.74 37.15
C GLU A 99 48.91 46.07 37.08
N GLN A 100 48.18 47.17 37.25
CA GLN A 100 48.75 48.51 37.23
C GLN A 100 47.95 49.46 38.10
N ASP A 101 48.65 50.31 38.85
CA ASP A 101 48.09 51.43 39.61
C ASP A 101 48.87 52.70 39.24
N ASP A 102 48.33 53.83 39.65
CA ASP A 102 48.99 55.12 39.59
C ASP A 102 49.65 55.52 40.93
N GLY A 103 49.67 54.60 41.91
CA GLY A 103 50.11 54.85 43.29
C GLY A 103 49.27 55.87 44.06
N SER A 104 48.08 56.25 43.55
CA SER A 104 47.31 57.36 44.10
C SER A 104 45.80 57.09 44.23
N SER A 105 45.10 56.81 43.13
CA SER A 105 43.63 56.80 43.12
C SER A 105 43.01 55.82 42.13
N ILE A 106 43.79 55.14 41.30
CA ILE A 106 43.27 54.12 40.40
C ILE A 106 44.17 52.89 40.30
N GLY A 107 43.56 51.72 40.49
CA GLY A 107 44.17 50.41 40.30
C GLY A 107 43.40 49.59 39.27
N THR A 108 44.11 48.81 38.46
CA THR A 108 43.55 47.96 37.40
C THR A 108 44.20 46.59 37.33
N ALA A 109 43.46 45.60 36.84
CA ALA A 109 43.92 44.24 36.60
C ALA A 109 43.28 43.66 35.32
N VAL A 110 44.07 42.89 34.56
CA VAL A 110 43.62 42.16 33.36
C VAL A 110 43.78 40.67 33.59
N TYR A 111 42.76 39.89 33.24
CA TYR A 111 42.79 38.43 33.25
C TYR A 111 42.35 37.86 31.90
N TYR A 112 42.77 36.65 31.55
CA TYR A 112 42.17 35.88 30.45
C TYR A 112 41.67 34.51 30.90
N ARG A 113 40.74 33.94 30.12
CA ARG A 113 40.26 32.56 30.25
C ARG A 113 39.91 31.98 28.87
N VAL A 114 40.17 30.70 28.68
CA VAL A 114 39.64 29.94 27.51
C VAL A 114 38.25 29.40 27.85
N ALA A 115 37.26 29.70 27.02
CA ALA A 115 35.87 29.32 27.21
C ALA A 115 35.69 27.80 27.12
N THR A 116 34.98 27.25 28.10
CA THR A 116 34.63 25.84 28.22
C THR A 116 33.13 25.64 27.92
N SER A 117 32.66 24.39 27.86
CA SER A 117 31.24 24.10 27.63
C SER A 117 30.29 24.73 28.65
N SER A 118 30.75 24.99 29.89
CA SER A 118 29.94 25.72 30.89
C SER A 118 29.75 27.19 30.53
N ASP A 119 30.67 27.78 29.77
CA ASP A 119 30.66 29.23 29.47
C ASP A 119 29.74 29.56 28.29
N VAL A 120 29.60 28.61 27.36
CA VAL A 120 28.76 28.70 26.15
C VAL A 120 27.29 28.99 26.46
N ALA A 121 26.81 28.58 27.63
CA ALA A 121 25.43 28.86 28.07
C ALA A 121 25.14 30.35 28.25
N GLY A 122 26.17 31.21 28.35
CA GLY A 122 26.01 32.67 28.51
C GLY A 122 25.39 33.09 29.85
N THR A 123 25.33 32.17 30.82
CA THR A 123 24.72 32.37 32.15
C THR A 123 25.73 32.25 33.30
N THR A 124 26.97 31.89 33.00
CA THR A 124 28.03 31.74 34.00
C THR A 124 28.45 33.11 34.53
N ASN A 125 28.34 33.31 35.84
CA ASN A 125 28.75 34.53 36.51
C ASN A 125 30.18 34.40 37.07
N TYR A 126 31.00 35.42 36.82
CA TYR A 126 32.37 35.53 37.30
C TYR A 126 32.52 36.70 38.25
N THR A 127 32.95 36.44 39.48
CA THR A 127 33.10 37.44 40.53
C THR A 127 34.57 37.64 40.90
N TRP A 128 35.07 38.87 40.76
CA TRP A 128 36.36 39.30 41.31
C TRP A 128 36.11 39.97 42.65
N SER A 129 36.74 39.47 43.70
CA SER A 129 36.66 40.05 45.05
C SER A 129 37.89 40.89 45.35
N PHE A 130 37.71 42.00 46.06
CA PHE A 130 38.76 42.95 46.43
C PHE A 130 38.98 42.93 47.96
N GLN A 131 40.19 43.27 48.41
CA GLN A 131 40.54 43.40 49.82
C GLN A 131 39.96 44.68 50.46
N GLN A 132 39.54 45.66 49.65
CA GLN A 132 39.01 46.94 50.09
C GLN A 132 37.69 47.27 49.39
N SER A 133 36.85 48.07 50.04
CA SER A 133 35.63 48.61 49.43
C SER A 133 35.92 49.94 48.75
N ALA A 134 35.81 49.97 47.43
CA ALA A 134 35.97 51.17 46.61
C ALA A 134 35.05 51.09 45.39
N ARG A 135 34.83 52.22 44.72
CA ARG A 135 34.05 52.22 43.48
C ARG A 135 34.82 51.43 42.44
N SER A 136 34.12 50.60 41.68
CA SER A 136 34.74 49.56 40.87
C SER A 136 34.08 49.48 39.50
N GLY A 137 34.87 49.09 38.50
CA GLY A 137 34.42 48.85 37.12
C GLY A 137 34.92 47.49 36.63
N GLY A 138 34.09 46.77 35.88
CA GLY A 138 34.43 45.47 35.30
C GLY A 138 33.79 45.25 33.94
N LEU A 139 34.55 44.66 33.01
CA LEU A 139 34.04 44.14 31.73
C LEU A 139 34.75 42.84 31.33
N ILE A 140 34.01 41.90 30.72
CA ILE A 140 34.59 40.79 29.95
C ILE A 140 34.38 41.04 28.45
N VAL A 141 35.42 40.89 27.64
CA VAL A 141 35.36 40.88 26.17
C VAL A 141 35.83 39.53 25.64
N ALA A 142 35.21 39.02 24.59
CA ALA A 142 35.49 37.69 24.03
C ALA A 142 35.92 37.76 22.57
N PHE A 143 36.86 36.89 22.21
CA PHE A 143 37.43 36.76 20.87
C PHE A 143 37.54 35.29 20.46
N SER A 144 37.18 35.00 19.21
CA SER A 144 37.35 33.69 18.59
C SER A 144 38.65 33.65 17.78
N GLY A 145 39.16 32.45 17.50
CA GLY A 145 40.38 32.26 16.72
C GLY A 145 41.68 32.63 17.44
N VAL A 146 41.63 32.89 18.76
CA VAL A 146 42.81 33.14 19.61
C VAL A 146 43.45 31.81 20.04
N SER A 147 44.77 31.79 20.22
CA SER A 147 45.51 30.63 20.71
C SER A 147 45.05 30.26 22.11
N THR A 148 44.64 29.00 22.35
CA THR A 148 44.20 28.54 23.67
C THR A 148 45.36 28.17 24.60
N THR A 149 46.56 27.96 24.05
CA THR A 149 47.77 27.62 24.82
C THR A 149 48.63 28.84 25.13
N SER A 150 48.55 29.89 24.30
CA SER A 150 49.27 31.16 24.51
C SER A 150 48.41 32.34 24.02
N PRO A 151 47.35 32.72 24.75
CA PRO A 151 46.38 33.68 24.25
C PRO A 151 46.90 35.11 24.12
N VAL A 152 47.80 35.54 24.99
CA VAL A 152 48.39 36.88 24.99
C VAL A 152 49.88 36.76 24.67
N VAL A 153 50.31 37.33 23.55
CA VAL A 153 51.71 37.24 23.07
C VAL A 153 52.56 38.46 23.45
N ALA A 154 51.92 39.61 23.64
CA ALA A 154 52.55 40.80 24.19
C ALA A 154 51.52 41.60 24.98
N SER A 155 51.95 42.21 26.08
CA SER A 155 51.10 43.07 26.88
C SER A 155 51.92 44.11 27.63
N ALA A 156 51.39 45.33 27.78
CA ALA A 156 51.99 46.37 28.60
C ALA A 156 50.91 47.25 29.23
N SER A 157 51.21 47.80 30.40
CA SER A 157 50.39 48.80 31.09
C SER A 157 51.22 50.03 31.43
N GLN A 158 50.56 51.18 31.54
CA GLN A 158 51.19 52.40 32.04
C GLN A 158 50.20 53.22 32.88
N ALA A 159 50.70 53.85 33.94
CA ALA A 159 49.99 54.89 34.66
C ALA A 159 50.34 56.26 34.10
N ASN A 160 49.34 57.12 34.01
CA ASN A 160 49.45 58.45 33.44
C ASN A 160 48.96 59.50 34.43
N GLY A 161 49.63 60.66 34.43
CA GLY A 161 49.14 61.85 35.11
C GLY A 161 47.80 62.34 34.56
N ALA A 162 47.19 63.29 35.27
CA ALA A 162 45.88 63.82 34.89
C ALA A 162 45.89 64.47 33.50
N SER A 163 45.06 63.95 32.60
CA SER A 163 44.96 64.39 31.21
C SER A 163 43.55 64.15 30.67
N GLY A 164 43.12 64.95 29.68
CA GLY A 164 41.91 64.68 28.87
C GLY A 164 42.14 63.68 27.74
N SER A 165 43.37 63.16 27.60
CA SER A 165 43.74 62.09 26.67
C SER A 165 44.32 60.92 27.47
N TYR A 166 43.57 59.82 27.51
CA TYR A 166 43.96 58.59 28.22
C TYR A 166 44.82 57.75 27.30
N THR A 167 45.99 57.32 27.79
CA THR A 167 47.03 56.72 26.93
C THR A 167 47.38 55.31 27.38
N ALA A 168 47.37 54.37 26.45
CA ALA A 168 47.87 53.02 26.64
C ALA A 168 49.23 52.85 25.91
N PRO A 169 50.15 52.05 26.47
CA PRO A 169 51.52 51.95 25.95
C PRO A 169 51.57 51.29 24.58
N SER A 170 52.65 51.55 23.83
CA SER A 170 52.93 50.80 22.61
C SER A 170 53.49 49.42 22.94
N ILE A 171 53.02 48.41 22.22
CA ILE A 171 53.58 47.05 22.24
C ILE A 171 54.08 46.67 20.84
N THR A 172 54.99 45.71 20.79
CA THR A 172 55.33 44.98 19.55
C THR A 172 54.84 43.55 19.73
N PRO A 173 53.81 43.10 19.00
CA PRO A 173 53.18 41.79 19.24
C PRO A 173 54.09 40.56 19.11
N GLY A 174 55.20 40.64 18.37
CA GLY A 174 56.08 39.51 18.05
C GLY A 174 55.51 38.49 17.06
N VAL A 175 54.18 38.47 16.86
CA VAL A 175 53.45 37.62 15.90
C VAL A 175 52.56 38.49 15.01
N ALA A 176 52.37 38.11 13.73
CA ALA A 176 51.48 38.81 12.80
C ALA A 176 50.00 38.40 13.01
N ASN A 177 49.04 39.11 12.43
CA ASN A 177 47.61 38.79 12.52
C ASN A 177 47.04 38.74 13.95
N THR A 178 47.62 39.52 14.87
CA THR A 178 47.14 39.63 16.26
C THR A 178 45.96 40.56 16.37
N MET A 179 45.06 40.31 17.33
CA MET A 179 44.08 41.31 17.74
C MET A 179 44.67 42.18 18.84
N LEU A 180 44.83 43.47 18.57
CA LEU A 180 45.17 44.46 19.59
C LEU A 180 43.92 44.74 20.43
N LEU A 181 44.05 44.71 21.75
CA LEU A 181 43.04 45.14 22.71
C LEU A 181 43.63 46.26 23.56
N ALA A 182 43.08 47.46 23.42
CA ALA A 182 43.41 48.64 24.22
C ALA A 182 42.34 48.84 25.30
N LEU A 183 42.79 48.84 26.55
CA LEU A 183 41.99 48.99 27.75
C LEU A 183 42.36 50.30 28.44
N PHE A 184 41.37 51.02 28.92
CA PHE A 184 41.56 52.28 29.62
C PHE A 184 40.76 52.27 30.92
N ALA A 185 41.30 52.89 31.95
CA ALA A 185 40.58 53.26 33.16
C ALA A 185 40.97 54.69 33.54
N ALA A 186 40.00 55.52 33.91
CA ALA A 186 40.22 56.89 34.36
C ALA A 186 39.58 57.11 35.73
N ASP A 187 40.28 57.84 36.60
CA ASP A 187 39.86 58.19 37.95
C ASP A 187 38.79 59.30 37.95
N SER A 188 37.68 59.03 37.26
CA SER A 188 36.50 59.88 37.25
C SER A 188 35.30 59.10 36.75
N GLY A 189 34.26 59.01 37.58
CA GLY A 189 32.98 58.40 37.23
C GLY A 189 32.17 59.18 36.19
N ASN A 190 32.62 60.37 35.79
CA ASN A 190 31.99 61.20 34.75
C ASN A 190 32.86 61.33 33.49
N ALA A 191 34.01 60.66 33.45
CA ALA A 191 34.85 60.60 32.27
C ALA A 191 34.13 59.84 31.14
N THR A 192 34.26 60.37 29.93
CA THR A 192 33.89 59.70 28.68
C THR A 192 35.14 59.23 27.96
N MET A 193 35.01 58.21 27.11
CA MET A 193 36.12 57.68 26.33
C MET A 193 35.67 57.56 24.87
N ALA A 194 36.21 58.39 23.99
CA ALA A 194 35.98 58.26 22.56
C ALA A 194 36.78 57.09 21.98
N THR A 195 36.25 56.44 20.95
CA THR A 195 36.94 55.37 20.22
C THR A 195 38.26 55.89 19.65
N PRO A 196 39.42 55.32 20.05
CA PRO A 196 40.71 55.64 19.46
C PRO A 196 40.73 55.40 17.95
N ALA A 197 41.47 56.24 17.21
CA ALA A 197 41.63 56.07 15.77
C ALA A 197 42.20 54.69 15.42
N GLY A 198 41.65 54.04 14.38
CA GLY A 198 42.05 52.69 13.95
C GLY A 198 41.38 51.55 14.71
N THR A 199 40.75 51.83 15.86
CA THR A 199 40.12 50.80 16.71
C THR A 199 38.60 50.76 16.57
N THR A 200 37.99 49.67 17.02
CA THR A 200 36.55 49.49 17.20
C THR A 200 36.22 49.43 18.69
N SER A 201 35.13 50.05 19.14
CA SER A 201 34.71 49.98 20.54
C SER A 201 34.01 48.66 20.84
N ALA A 202 34.51 47.93 21.84
CA ALA A 202 33.76 46.86 22.50
C ALA A 202 32.86 47.44 23.60
N PHE A 203 33.39 48.41 24.36
CA PHE A 203 32.66 49.08 25.42
C PHE A 203 33.33 50.40 25.84
N ALA A 204 32.55 51.36 26.29
CA ALA A 204 33.01 52.51 27.06
C ALA A 204 31.89 52.93 28.04
N GLY A 205 32.22 53.10 29.32
CA GLY A 205 31.22 53.45 30.34
C GLY A 205 31.86 53.89 31.65
N SER A 206 31.05 54.47 32.52
CA SER A 206 31.51 55.04 33.79
C SER A 206 30.54 54.78 34.93
N THR A 207 31.05 54.84 36.17
CA THR A 207 30.24 54.57 37.36
C THR A 207 29.27 55.70 37.72
N GLY A 208 29.37 56.88 37.09
CA GLY A 208 28.49 58.03 37.38
C GLY A 208 28.71 58.67 38.75
N ALA A 209 29.78 58.31 39.47
CA ALA A 209 30.06 58.74 40.84
C ALA A 209 30.88 60.04 40.96
N GLY A 210 30.88 60.88 39.92
CA GLY A 210 31.65 62.13 39.92
C GLY A 210 33.16 61.91 40.00
N PRO A 211 33.93 62.84 40.61
CA PRO A 211 35.39 62.75 40.68
C PRO A 211 35.95 61.54 41.43
N ASN A 212 35.14 60.86 42.26
CA ASN A 212 35.58 59.70 43.04
C ASN A 212 35.21 58.36 42.40
N GLY A 213 34.75 58.35 41.15
CA GLY A 213 34.33 57.16 40.42
C GLY A 213 35.38 56.64 39.44
N ILE A 214 34.97 55.74 38.55
CA ILE A 214 35.84 55.21 37.48
C ILE A 214 35.09 55.27 36.15
N ALA A 215 35.82 55.55 35.08
CA ALA A 215 35.41 55.22 33.73
C ALA A 215 36.33 54.13 33.17
N ILE A 216 35.77 53.14 32.47
CA ILE A 216 36.53 52.09 31.77
C ILE A 216 36.16 52.04 30.30
N GLY A 217 37.11 51.65 29.46
CA GLY A 217 36.90 51.45 28.03
C GLY A 217 37.72 50.28 27.51
N ALA A 218 37.16 49.58 26.53
CA ALA A 218 37.79 48.47 25.82
C ALA A 218 37.59 48.65 24.32
N PHE A 219 38.71 48.68 23.57
CA PHE A 219 38.75 48.94 22.14
C PHE A 219 39.68 47.94 21.46
N TYR A 220 39.35 47.50 20.26
CA TYR A 220 40.11 46.45 19.58
C TYR A 220 40.42 46.80 18.11
N GLU A 221 41.54 46.28 17.61
CA GLU A 221 42.00 46.48 16.24
C GLU A 221 42.73 45.22 15.72
N PRO A 222 42.36 44.69 14.55
CA PRO A 222 43.10 43.61 13.92
C PRO A 222 44.41 44.14 13.30
N LEU A 223 45.56 43.60 13.73
CA LEU A 223 46.89 43.96 13.23
C LEU A 223 47.38 42.93 12.21
N SER A 224 47.61 43.33 10.96
CA SER A 224 48.10 42.44 9.91
C SER A 224 49.60 42.13 9.97
N ALA A 225 50.39 42.99 10.61
CA ALA A 225 51.84 42.84 10.74
C ALA A 225 52.31 43.02 12.19
N SER A 226 53.46 42.42 12.51
CA SER A 226 54.09 42.56 13.83
C SER A 226 55.00 43.79 13.85
N THR A 227 54.41 44.97 13.93
CA THR A 227 55.11 46.25 14.11
C THR A 227 54.72 46.90 15.42
N ALA A 228 55.51 47.85 15.92
CA ALA A 228 55.12 48.65 17.07
C ALA A 228 53.77 49.32 16.80
N THR A 229 52.83 49.17 17.73
CA THR A 229 51.45 49.69 17.57
C THR A 229 51.34 51.21 17.64
N GLY A 230 52.40 51.89 18.10
CA GLY A 230 52.28 53.23 18.64
C GLY A 230 51.50 53.24 19.97
N GLN A 231 51.46 54.39 20.63
CA GLN A 231 50.59 54.59 21.79
C GLN A 231 49.14 54.72 21.31
N VAL A 232 48.21 54.06 22.01
CA VAL A 232 46.77 54.18 21.72
C VAL A 232 46.18 55.23 22.65
N GLN A 233 45.48 56.22 22.08
CA GLN A 233 44.93 57.35 22.84
C GLN A 233 43.41 57.43 22.69
N SER A 234 42.70 57.46 23.82
CA SER A 234 41.27 57.77 23.88
C SER A 234 41.09 59.20 24.41
N SER A 235 40.37 60.04 23.67
CA SER A 235 40.02 61.38 24.15
C SER A 235 38.80 61.33 25.07
N GLY A 236 38.90 61.99 26.23
CA GLY A 236 37.82 62.14 27.19
C GLY A 236 37.42 63.60 27.43
N ASN A 237 36.29 63.78 28.10
CA ASN A 237 35.73 65.08 28.49
C ASN A 237 36.32 65.66 29.79
N THR A 238 37.13 64.89 30.52
CA THR A 238 37.60 65.24 31.88
C THR A 238 39.08 64.95 32.03
N SER A 239 39.82 65.86 32.66
CA SER A 239 41.22 65.63 33.04
C SER A 239 41.29 64.75 34.29
N ALA A 240 41.70 63.49 34.15
CA ALA A 240 41.79 62.51 35.25
C ALA A 240 43.08 61.69 35.14
N THR A 241 43.63 61.26 36.29
CA THR A 241 44.68 60.22 36.30
C THR A 241 44.08 58.97 35.67
N ASN A 242 44.90 58.24 34.92
CA ASN A 242 44.40 57.13 34.12
C ASN A 242 45.45 56.06 33.96
N VAL A 243 44.97 54.84 33.80
CA VAL A 243 45.77 53.67 33.49
C VAL A 243 45.33 53.15 32.13
N GLY A 244 46.29 52.94 31.24
CA GLY A 244 46.07 52.31 29.95
C GLY A 244 46.83 50.99 29.86
N ALA A 245 46.21 49.98 29.26
CA ALA A 245 46.83 48.69 28.97
C ALA A 245 46.60 48.32 27.50
N THR A 246 47.61 47.73 26.87
CA THR A 246 47.51 47.12 25.54
C THR A 246 47.88 45.66 25.61
N LEU A 247 47.09 44.81 24.93
CA LEU A 247 47.32 43.38 24.79
C LEU A 247 47.29 43.02 23.30
N ALA A 248 48.22 42.17 22.87
CA ALA A 248 48.16 41.50 21.59
C ALA A 248 47.67 40.07 21.80
N LEU A 249 46.46 39.78 21.36
CA LEU A 249 45.90 38.43 21.38
C LEU A 249 46.47 37.65 20.21
N GLN A 250 47.17 36.56 20.53
CA GLN A 250 47.80 35.73 19.53
C GLN A 250 46.72 35.00 18.76
N PRO A 251 46.69 35.06 17.42
CA PRO A 251 45.89 34.12 16.68
C PRO A 251 46.32 32.72 17.08
N ALA A 252 45.36 31.80 17.20
CA ALA A 252 45.68 30.40 17.24
C ALA A 252 46.62 30.14 16.07
N ALA A 253 47.59 29.23 16.25
CA ALA A 253 48.21 28.61 15.10
C ALA A 253 47.03 28.22 14.21
N GLY A 254 46.83 28.95 13.13
CA GLY A 254 45.80 28.56 12.21
C GLY A 254 46.24 27.17 11.80
N GLY A 255 45.27 26.34 11.45
CA GLY A 255 45.59 25.40 10.40
C GLY A 255 46.22 26.24 9.29
N GLY A 256 47.56 26.26 9.24
CA GLY A 256 48.29 26.55 8.04
C GLY A 256 47.53 25.79 6.97
N GLY A 257 47.16 26.47 5.88
CA GLY A 257 46.56 25.85 4.72
C GLY A 257 47.49 24.85 4.03
N GLY A 258 48.15 23.95 4.78
CA GLY A 258 48.28 22.57 4.37
C GLY A 258 47.03 21.86 4.89
N GLY A 259 46.20 21.37 3.98
CA GLY A 259 45.09 20.50 4.37
C GLY A 259 45.62 19.40 5.26
N SER A 260 45.28 19.41 6.55
CA SER A 260 45.46 18.21 7.36
C SER A 260 44.60 17.15 6.70
N ALA A 261 45.22 16.07 6.27
CA ALA A 261 44.52 14.90 5.75
C ALA A 261 43.39 14.55 6.72
N ALA A 262 42.17 14.39 6.21
CA ALA A 262 41.14 13.78 7.02
C ALA A 262 41.59 12.36 7.34
N SER A 263 41.51 11.97 8.61
CA SER A 263 41.83 10.58 9.00
C SER A 263 40.73 9.63 8.53
N GLY A 264 39.51 10.13 8.30
CA GLY A 264 38.35 9.39 7.79
C GLY A 264 37.20 10.32 7.41
N PHE A 265 36.10 9.74 6.94
CA PHE A 265 34.88 10.47 6.59
C PHE A 265 33.65 9.72 7.10
N ASN A 266 32.54 10.44 7.23
CA ASN A 266 31.22 9.83 7.41
C ASN A 266 30.18 10.63 6.63
N ALA A 267 29.19 9.95 6.07
CA ALA A 267 28.05 10.58 5.44
C ALA A 267 26.82 10.43 6.33
N VAL A 268 26.01 11.48 6.38
CA VAL A 268 24.76 11.52 7.13
C VAL A 268 23.66 12.16 6.28
N ASP A 269 22.41 12.04 6.73
CA ASP A 269 21.26 12.59 6.04
C ASP A 269 21.38 14.11 5.80
N GLY A 270 20.94 14.57 4.63
CA GLY A 270 20.85 15.99 4.29
C GLY A 270 19.96 16.79 5.24
N TYR A 271 18.98 16.15 5.88
CA TYR A 271 18.11 16.75 6.89
C TYR A 271 18.86 17.25 8.13
N LEU A 272 20.05 16.69 8.43
CA LEU A 272 20.82 17.02 9.63
C LEU A 272 21.64 18.31 9.43
N SER A 273 21.25 19.37 10.12
CA SER A 273 21.85 20.70 10.00
C SER A 273 23.27 20.82 10.57
N SER A 274 23.70 19.87 11.40
CA SER A 274 25.05 19.75 11.97
C SER A 274 25.50 18.29 12.05
N TYR A 275 26.81 18.04 12.17
CA TYR A 275 27.32 16.68 12.35
C TYR A 275 26.95 16.17 13.76
N PRO A 276 26.28 15.01 13.89
CA PRO A 276 25.75 14.57 15.17
C PRO A 276 26.83 14.21 16.22
N ALA A 277 26.56 14.59 17.47
CA ALA A 277 27.43 14.34 18.63
C ALA A 277 27.27 12.92 19.24
N SER A 278 26.45 12.05 18.65
CA SER A 278 26.40 10.61 18.98
C SER A 278 26.37 9.75 17.72
N THR A 279 26.89 8.53 17.80
CA THR A 279 26.87 7.57 16.67
C THR A 279 25.45 7.15 16.32
N ALA A 280 24.56 7.02 17.31
CA ALA A 280 23.15 6.69 17.12
C ALA A 280 22.35 7.76 16.36
N ALA A 281 22.86 9.00 16.28
CA ALA A 281 22.24 10.08 15.53
C ALA A 281 22.87 10.29 14.14
N GLN A 282 23.95 9.59 13.80
CA GLN A 282 24.61 9.64 12.49
C GLN A 282 23.84 8.76 11.49
N ARG A 283 22.61 9.17 11.16
CA ARG A 283 21.68 8.37 10.37
C ARG A 283 21.59 8.87 8.92
N ILE A 284 21.20 7.98 8.02
CA ILE A 284 20.75 8.28 6.66
C ILE A 284 19.36 7.67 6.51
N TYR A 285 18.36 8.50 6.23
CA TYR A 285 16.98 8.05 6.15
C TYR A 285 16.66 7.37 4.82
N THR A 286 15.68 6.46 4.79
CA THR A 286 15.17 5.83 3.55
C THR A 286 14.92 6.88 2.47
N LYS A 287 15.24 6.53 1.22
CA LYS A 287 15.01 7.35 0.02
C LYS A 287 13.98 6.72 -0.90
N LEU A 288 13.46 7.52 -1.82
CA LEU A 288 12.55 7.06 -2.88
C LEU A 288 13.29 7.00 -4.21
N ALA A 289 13.11 5.91 -4.94
CA ALA A 289 13.60 5.78 -6.31
C ALA A 289 13.01 6.88 -7.20
N GLY A 290 13.82 7.43 -8.10
CA GLY A 290 13.48 8.54 -9.00
C GLY A 290 13.29 9.90 -8.32
N THR A 291 13.44 10.00 -6.99
CA THR A 291 13.27 11.25 -6.25
C THR A 291 14.63 11.80 -5.80
N GLY A 292 14.84 13.10 -5.98
CA GLY A 292 16.07 13.76 -5.55
C GLY A 292 16.20 13.80 -4.03
N PHE A 293 17.41 13.58 -3.52
CA PHE A 293 17.73 13.70 -2.10
C PHE A 293 19.12 14.30 -1.89
N THR A 294 19.38 14.78 -0.69
CA THR A 294 20.68 15.34 -0.31
C THR A 294 21.33 14.54 0.80
N LEU A 295 22.66 14.45 0.77
CA LEU A 295 23.50 13.94 1.84
C LEU A 295 24.50 15.01 2.29
N ASN A 296 24.98 14.88 3.52
CA ASN A 296 26.05 15.70 4.06
C ASN A 296 27.26 14.80 4.37
N VAL A 297 28.49 15.31 4.18
CA VAL A 297 29.73 14.56 4.41
C VAL A 297 30.61 15.29 5.40
N ALA A 298 30.96 14.63 6.49
CA ALA A 298 31.88 15.10 7.51
C ALA A 298 33.30 14.56 7.26
N ALA A 299 34.29 15.44 7.30
CA ALA A 299 35.70 15.08 7.37
C ALA A 299 36.12 14.95 8.84
N LEU A 300 36.66 13.80 9.22
CA LEU A 300 36.92 13.43 10.60
C LEU A 300 38.42 13.45 10.89
N ASN A 301 38.79 13.74 12.13
CA ASN A 301 40.18 13.61 12.60
C ASN A 301 40.52 12.17 13.06
N SER A 302 39.57 11.24 12.99
CA SER A 302 39.73 9.81 13.25
C SER A 302 39.37 8.99 12.02
N ALA A 303 40.04 7.85 11.83
CA ALA A 303 39.74 6.90 10.76
C ALA A 303 38.43 6.13 11.00
N THR A 304 38.02 6.04 12.27
CA THR A 304 36.70 5.56 12.65
C THR A 304 35.74 6.72 12.83
N PRO A 305 34.47 6.58 12.40
CA PRO A 305 33.44 7.58 12.64
C PRO A 305 33.16 7.80 14.14
N THR A 306 33.84 8.77 14.73
CA THR A 306 33.69 9.15 16.14
C THR A 306 32.81 10.42 16.24
N PRO A 307 31.85 10.49 17.16
CA PRO A 307 30.96 11.66 17.26
C PRO A 307 31.69 12.94 17.66
N GLY A 308 31.26 14.08 17.10
CA GLY A 308 31.74 15.42 17.47
C GLY A 308 33.20 15.73 17.10
N LEU A 309 33.87 14.83 16.37
CA LEU A 309 35.31 14.90 16.15
C LEU A 309 35.62 15.24 14.67
N LEU A 310 35.30 16.47 14.28
CA LEU A 310 35.61 16.99 12.95
C LEU A 310 37.11 17.28 12.81
N SER A 311 37.64 17.10 11.60
CA SER A 311 39.02 17.52 11.29
C SER A 311 39.13 19.04 11.44
N PRO A 312 40.05 19.57 12.27
CA PRO A 312 40.15 21.02 12.53
C PRO A 312 40.48 21.86 11.28
N ALA A 313 40.91 21.24 10.17
CA ALA A 313 41.46 21.97 9.02
C ALA A 313 41.20 21.31 7.64
N TYR A 314 40.19 20.44 7.49
CA TYR A 314 39.84 19.86 6.17
C TYR A 314 38.96 20.82 5.35
N VAL A 315 39.50 21.99 5.01
CA VAL A 315 38.74 23.12 4.43
C VAL A 315 39.45 23.82 3.25
N SER A 316 40.50 23.21 2.68
CA SER A 316 41.15 23.80 1.50
C SER A 316 40.38 23.42 0.23
N GLY A 317 40.11 24.40 -0.65
CA GLY A 317 39.42 24.15 -1.94
C GLY A 317 40.10 23.12 -2.86
N THR A 318 41.34 22.74 -2.53
CA THR A 318 42.12 21.67 -3.18
C THR A 318 41.79 20.26 -2.65
N ASN A 319 41.26 20.13 -1.43
CA ASN A 319 40.83 18.86 -0.86
C ASN A 319 39.54 18.41 -1.53
N LYS A 320 39.69 17.47 -2.48
CA LYS A 320 38.61 16.93 -3.30
C LYS A 320 38.24 15.54 -2.82
N VAL A 321 36.98 15.35 -2.48
CA VAL A 321 36.42 14.03 -2.23
C VAL A 321 35.54 13.61 -3.39
N THR A 322 35.55 12.32 -3.68
CA THR A 322 34.56 11.65 -4.53
C THR A 322 33.63 10.87 -3.62
N VAL A 323 32.33 11.14 -3.74
CA VAL A 323 31.27 10.51 -2.96
C VAL A 323 30.49 9.61 -3.91
N ASP A 324 30.68 8.31 -3.74
CA ASP A 324 29.97 7.28 -4.47
C ASP A 324 28.84 6.70 -3.60
N LEU A 325 27.69 6.45 -4.20
CA LEU A 325 26.70 5.55 -3.65
C LEU A 325 26.97 4.15 -4.21
N VAL A 326 27.06 3.14 -3.35
CA VAL A 326 27.32 1.75 -3.76
C VAL A 326 26.26 0.83 -3.20
N ASP A 327 25.89 -0.19 -3.98
CA ASP A 327 25.00 -1.26 -3.52
C ASP A 327 25.78 -2.22 -2.60
N ASP A 328 25.38 -2.28 -1.34
CA ASP A 328 25.97 -3.13 -0.30
C ASP A 328 25.01 -4.23 0.15
N SER A 329 24.08 -4.64 -0.71
CA SER A 329 23.13 -5.74 -0.45
C SER A 329 23.82 -7.09 -0.21
N ASP A 330 25.06 -7.26 -0.66
CA ASP A 330 25.90 -8.43 -0.35
C ASP A 330 26.69 -8.32 0.97
N GLY A 331 26.61 -7.16 1.65
CA GLY A 331 27.29 -6.88 2.92
C GLY A 331 28.82 -6.85 2.84
N SER A 332 29.39 -6.65 1.65
CA SER A 332 30.84 -6.75 1.45
C SER A 332 31.62 -5.47 1.76
N CYS A 333 30.96 -4.34 1.97
CA CYS A 333 31.60 -3.13 2.46
C CYS A 333 31.75 -3.15 3.99
N ALA A 334 32.98 -3.00 4.48
CA ALA A 334 33.28 -2.69 5.89
C ALA A 334 33.29 -1.18 6.13
N ALA A 335 33.19 -0.71 7.39
CA ALA A 335 33.14 0.73 7.72
C ALA A 335 34.28 1.58 7.13
N SER A 336 35.45 0.99 6.91
CA SER A 336 36.59 1.68 6.29
C SER A 336 36.47 1.85 4.77
N CYS A 337 35.56 1.13 4.09
CA CYS A 337 35.51 1.01 2.63
C CYS A 337 36.87 0.60 1.99
N ALA A 338 37.85 0.16 2.79
CA ALA A 338 39.23 -0.03 2.36
C ALA A 338 39.49 -1.41 1.73
N GLY A 339 38.54 -2.33 1.82
CA GLY A 339 38.62 -3.64 1.19
C GLY A 339 38.48 -3.56 -0.34
N SER A 340 39.26 -4.35 -1.06
CA SER A 340 39.26 -4.36 -2.54
C SER A 340 37.89 -4.71 -3.13
N THR A 341 37.10 -5.58 -2.48
CA THR A 341 35.74 -5.93 -2.92
C THR A 341 34.81 -4.72 -2.93
N CYS A 342 34.78 -3.95 -1.84
CA CYS A 342 33.97 -2.74 -1.75
C CYS A 342 34.46 -1.66 -2.72
N GLN A 343 35.78 -1.52 -2.93
CA GLN A 343 36.35 -0.56 -3.88
C GLN A 343 36.05 -0.91 -5.34
N ALA A 344 35.92 -2.20 -5.67
CA ALA A 344 35.61 -2.67 -7.02
C ALA A 344 34.13 -2.48 -7.40
N LYS A 345 33.23 -2.22 -6.43
CA LYS A 345 31.81 -1.95 -6.71
C LYS A 345 31.65 -0.72 -7.59
N ALA A 346 30.83 -0.87 -8.63
CA ALA A 346 30.38 0.23 -9.46
C ALA A 346 29.57 1.23 -8.62
N ALA A 347 29.80 2.52 -8.85
CA ALA A 347 29.02 3.56 -8.20
C ALA A 347 27.63 3.63 -8.87
N LEU A 348 26.59 3.57 -8.06
CA LEU A 348 25.20 3.82 -8.46
C LEU A 348 25.02 5.29 -8.86
N ALA A 349 25.70 6.18 -8.14
CA ALA A 349 25.87 7.58 -8.48
C ALA A 349 27.19 8.09 -7.88
N THR A 350 27.81 9.06 -8.55
CA THR A 350 29.09 9.65 -8.12
C THR A 350 28.97 11.17 -8.13
N LEU A 351 29.47 11.81 -7.07
CA LEU A 351 29.64 13.26 -7.00
C LEU A 351 31.04 13.60 -6.49
N THR A 352 31.78 14.42 -7.25
CA THR A 352 33.07 14.97 -6.79
C THR A 352 32.87 16.39 -6.31
N THR A 353 33.39 16.70 -5.12
CA THR A 353 33.25 18.02 -4.50
C THR A 353 34.50 18.44 -3.74
N SER A 354 34.71 19.75 -3.61
CA SER A 354 35.78 20.34 -2.79
C SER A 354 35.23 20.84 -1.46
N PHE A 355 35.99 20.62 -0.38
CA PHE A 355 35.75 21.31 0.89
C PHE A 355 36.32 22.73 0.83
N VAL A 356 35.56 23.72 1.28
CA VAL A 356 36.00 25.12 1.37
C VAL A 356 35.95 25.62 2.81
N SER A 357 36.56 26.76 3.10
CA SER A 357 36.59 27.38 4.45
C SER A 357 35.21 27.48 5.09
N GLY A 358 34.19 27.86 4.32
CA GLY A 358 32.81 27.97 4.81
C GLY A 358 32.11 26.65 5.15
N ASP A 359 32.68 25.50 4.76
CA ASP A 359 32.12 24.19 5.08
C ASP A 359 32.46 23.72 6.51
N SER A 360 33.49 24.29 7.15
CA SER A 360 33.94 23.89 8.49
C SER A 360 34.10 22.36 8.66
N SER A 361 34.69 21.70 7.67
CA SER A 361 34.87 20.24 7.60
C SER A 361 33.56 19.43 7.55
N TYR A 362 32.41 20.06 7.26
CA TYR A 362 31.11 19.42 7.10
C TYR A 362 30.41 19.92 5.84
N LYS A 363 30.60 19.20 4.73
CA LYS A 363 30.06 19.55 3.42
C LYS A 363 28.58 19.21 3.37
N LYS A 364 27.72 20.21 3.13
CA LYS A 364 26.26 20.04 3.12
C LYS A 364 25.67 20.05 1.71
N GLY A 365 24.51 19.42 1.54
CA GLY A 365 23.65 19.58 0.36
C GLY A 365 24.12 18.84 -0.88
N LEU A 366 24.87 17.75 -0.73
CA LEU A 366 25.31 16.93 -1.86
C LEU A 366 24.11 16.21 -2.46
N SER A 367 23.73 16.61 -3.67
CA SER A 367 22.48 16.17 -4.30
C SER A 367 22.68 14.90 -5.13
N PHE A 368 21.79 13.93 -4.95
CA PHE A 368 21.78 12.67 -5.68
C PHE A 368 20.36 12.34 -6.16
N THR A 369 20.27 11.47 -7.16
CA THR A 369 19.03 10.84 -7.59
C THR A 369 19.38 9.44 -8.08
N LEU A 370 18.69 8.43 -7.56
CA LEU A 370 18.84 7.05 -8.00
C LEU A 370 17.52 6.64 -8.64
N ALA A 371 17.53 6.28 -9.93
CA ALA A 371 16.31 5.91 -10.66
C ALA A 371 15.73 4.57 -10.19
N ASP A 372 16.62 3.67 -9.78
CA ASP A 372 16.30 2.30 -9.37
C ASP A 372 16.19 2.18 -7.85
N ALA A 373 15.56 1.10 -7.40
CA ALA A 373 15.46 0.73 -6.00
C ALA A 373 16.67 -0.09 -5.54
N TYR A 374 17.05 0.07 -4.28
CA TYR A 374 18.18 -0.62 -3.67
C TYR A 374 17.84 -0.93 -2.20
N PRO A 375 17.86 -2.20 -1.76
CA PRO A 375 17.47 -2.55 -0.39
C PRO A 375 18.57 -2.20 0.63
N ASN A 376 19.81 -1.99 0.18
CA ASN A 376 20.93 -1.62 1.05
C ASN A 376 21.99 -0.84 0.27
N VAL A 377 22.02 0.47 0.47
CA VAL A 377 22.99 1.41 -0.11
C VAL A 377 23.93 1.89 0.97
N ARG A 378 25.20 2.04 0.56
CA ARG A 378 26.24 2.64 1.38
C ARG A 378 26.89 3.81 0.67
N VAL A 379 27.28 4.82 1.43
CA VAL A 379 28.05 5.95 0.90
C VAL A 379 29.54 5.64 1.03
N ARG A 380 30.27 5.61 -0.09
CA ARG A 380 31.72 5.45 -0.14
C ARG A 380 32.35 6.81 -0.45
N VAL A 381 33.15 7.32 0.47
CA VAL A 381 33.92 8.55 0.29
C VAL A 381 35.37 8.18 -0.03
N LYS A 382 35.89 8.74 -1.11
CA LYS A 382 37.27 8.60 -1.56
C LYS A 382 37.95 9.96 -1.59
N ASP A 383 39.04 10.08 -0.87
CA ASP A 383 39.92 11.23 -0.93
C ASP A 383 41.29 10.83 -1.51
N ALA A 384 41.48 11.18 -2.79
CA ALA A 384 42.72 10.95 -3.53
C ALA A 384 43.71 12.12 -3.41
N SER A 385 43.37 13.20 -2.69
CA SER A 385 44.30 14.29 -2.41
C SER A 385 45.38 13.90 -1.38
N ASN A 386 45.17 12.78 -0.68
CA ASN A 386 46.11 12.19 0.27
C ASN A 386 46.80 10.94 -0.31
N SER A 387 48.04 10.68 0.14
CA SER A 387 48.83 9.50 -0.22
C SER A 387 49.25 8.75 1.06
N PRO A 388 48.72 7.53 1.31
CA PRO A 388 47.78 6.78 0.48
C PRO A 388 46.38 7.41 0.42
N THR A 389 45.61 7.07 -0.62
CA THR A 389 44.20 7.48 -0.76
C THR A 389 43.40 7.04 0.46
N VAL A 390 42.62 7.96 1.02
CA VAL A 390 41.75 7.69 2.17
C VAL A 390 40.38 7.23 1.64
N TYR A 391 39.91 6.10 2.16
CA TYR A 391 38.57 5.59 1.93
C TYR A 391 37.80 5.57 3.25
N ALA A 392 36.50 5.83 3.19
CA ALA A 392 35.60 5.62 4.30
C ALA A 392 34.20 5.31 3.79
N CYS A 393 33.44 4.50 4.52
CA CYS A 393 32.03 4.34 4.27
C CYS A 393 31.20 5.15 5.28
N SER A 394 29.94 5.43 4.94
CA SER A 394 28.94 5.81 5.94
C SER A 394 28.84 4.74 7.03
N VAL A 395 28.64 5.20 8.26
CA VAL A 395 28.27 4.33 9.39
C VAL A 395 26.93 3.68 9.10
N ASP A 396 25.97 4.50 8.66
CA ASP A 396 24.63 4.04 8.38
C ASP A 396 24.51 3.46 6.98
N HIS A 397 23.57 2.54 6.86
CA HIS A 397 23.09 1.96 5.62
C HIS A 397 21.70 2.51 5.37
N PHE A 398 21.30 2.66 4.12
CA PHE A 398 19.96 3.13 3.82
C PHE A 398 19.38 2.44 2.60
N SER A 399 18.07 2.36 2.53
CA SER A 399 17.34 1.82 1.39
C SER A 399 16.88 2.93 0.46
N VAL A 400 16.81 2.63 -0.83
CA VAL A 400 16.11 3.43 -1.83
C VAL A 400 14.92 2.58 -2.26
N ARG A 401 13.72 2.84 -1.74
CA ARG A 401 12.55 2.02 -2.07
C ARG A 401 11.76 2.55 -3.26
N PRO A 402 10.98 1.70 -3.95
CA PRO A 402 9.96 2.15 -4.89
C PRO A 402 8.91 3.07 -4.20
N THR A 403 8.27 3.90 -5.00
CA THR A 403 7.17 4.76 -4.55
C THR A 403 5.83 4.02 -4.50
N SER A 404 5.59 3.09 -5.40
CA SER A 404 4.38 2.26 -5.45
C SER A 404 4.58 0.97 -6.26
N LEU A 405 3.59 0.10 -6.19
CA LEU A 405 3.42 -1.05 -7.08
C LEU A 405 2.28 -0.80 -8.08
N THR A 406 2.43 -1.31 -9.30
CA THR A 406 1.33 -1.44 -10.26
C THR A 406 0.92 -2.90 -10.36
N VAL A 407 -0.36 -3.21 -10.15
CA VAL A 407 -0.86 -4.59 -10.14
C VAL A 407 -1.71 -4.83 -11.38
N THR A 408 -1.40 -5.88 -12.12
CA THR A 408 -2.15 -6.34 -13.29
C THR A 408 -2.45 -7.83 -13.17
N SER A 409 -3.38 -8.34 -13.99
CA SER A 409 -3.82 -9.73 -13.92
C SER A 409 -4.02 -10.34 -15.30
N SER A 410 -4.03 -11.67 -15.37
CA SER A 410 -4.62 -12.40 -16.52
C SER A 410 -6.15 -12.47 -16.45
N ALA A 411 -6.76 -12.05 -15.33
CA ALA A 411 -8.19 -11.99 -15.05
C ALA A 411 -8.67 -10.53 -14.89
N ASN A 412 -8.33 -9.66 -15.85
CA ASN A 412 -8.67 -8.23 -15.78
C ASN A 412 -10.18 -8.03 -15.87
N ALA A 413 -10.73 -7.20 -14.96
CA ALA A 413 -12.14 -6.85 -14.97
C ALA A 413 -12.52 -5.97 -16.15
N ASP A 414 -13.84 -5.89 -16.37
CA ASP A 414 -14.42 -4.83 -17.18
C ASP A 414 -14.20 -3.44 -16.53
N PRO A 415 -14.31 -2.33 -17.27
CA PRO A 415 -14.04 -0.99 -16.73
C PRO A 415 -14.86 -0.61 -15.48
N SER A 416 -16.04 -1.19 -15.29
CA SER A 416 -16.89 -0.95 -14.11
C SER A 416 -16.63 -1.92 -12.94
N GLY A 417 -15.93 -3.04 -13.17
CA GLY A 417 -15.73 -4.08 -12.16
C GLY A 417 -17.02 -4.68 -11.61
N ALA A 418 -18.09 -4.65 -12.40
CA ALA A 418 -19.44 -4.95 -11.94
C ALA A 418 -20.33 -5.61 -13.01
N SER A 419 -19.85 -5.77 -14.25
CA SER A 419 -20.69 -6.28 -15.33
C SER A 419 -20.97 -7.78 -15.15
N ALA A 420 -22.26 -8.15 -15.10
CA ALA A 420 -22.66 -9.55 -15.04
C ALA A 420 -22.58 -10.28 -16.40
N THR A 421 -22.26 -9.58 -17.50
CA THR A 421 -22.23 -10.16 -18.85
C THR A 421 -20.93 -9.95 -19.63
N ALA A 422 -19.99 -9.15 -19.11
CA ALA A 422 -18.65 -8.98 -19.68
C ALA A 422 -17.91 -10.29 -19.97
N THR A 423 -17.08 -10.27 -21.00
CA THR A 423 -16.18 -11.36 -21.40
C THR A 423 -14.77 -10.81 -21.57
N PRO A 424 -13.71 -11.60 -21.38
CA PRO A 424 -13.71 -13.04 -21.05
C PRO A 424 -14.13 -13.33 -19.60
N VAL A 425 -14.43 -14.60 -19.32
CA VAL A 425 -14.76 -15.10 -17.97
C VAL A 425 -13.67 -16.04 -17.46
N VAL A 426 -13.52 -16.13 -16.14
CA VAL A 426 -12.60 -17.05 -15.47
C VAL A 426 -13.41 -18.00 -14.57
N LYS A 427 -13.10 -19.29 -14.57
CA LYS A 427 -13.78 -20.25 -13.68
C LYS A 427 -13.35 -20.03 -12.23
N ALA A 428 -14.29 -19.99 -11.30
CA ALA A 428 -14.01 -19.87 -9.87
C ALA A 428 -13.18 -21.08 -9.41
N GLY A 429 -12.11 -20.81 -8.68
CA GLY A 429 -11.10 -21.78 -8.27
C GLY A 429 -10.00 -22.05 -9.32
N ALA A 430 -10.17 -21.61 -10.58
CA ALA A 430 -9.10 -21.70 -11.57
C ALA A 430 -7.96 -20.73 -11.24
N THR A 431 -6.74 -21.12 -11.63
CA THR A 431 -5.55 -20.29 -11.42
C THR A 431 -5.52 -19.13 -12.42
N PHE A 432 -5.23 -17.94 -11.93
CA PHE A 432 -4.90 -16.75 -12.71
C PHE A 432 -3.60 -16.13 -12.21
N ALA A 433 -2.92 -15.37 -13.07
CA ALA A 433 -1.68 -14.70 -12.69
C ALA A 433 -1.97 -13.28 -12.20
N LEU A 434 -1.35 -12.88 -11.09
CA LEU A 434 -1.16 -11.48 -10.74
C LEU A 434 0.29 -11.08 -10.98
N THR A 435 0.48 -9.86 -11.47
CA THR A 435 1.79 -9.27 -11.71
C THR A 435 1.88 -7.94 -10.99
N ALA A 436 2.77 -7.84 -10.01
CA ALA A 436 3.11 -6.60 -9.31
C ALA A 436 4.41 -6.05 -9.89
N THR A 437 4.36 -4.83 -10.40
CA THR A 437 5.51 -4.16 -11.04
C THR A 437 5.92 -2.94 -10.24
N ALA A 438 7.18 -2.89 -9.84
CA ALA A 438 7.85 -1.72 -9.28
C ALA A 438 8.83 -1.12 -10.30
N VAL A 439 9.70 -0.21 -9.84
CA VAL A 439 10.88 0.22 -10.61
C VAL A 439 11.96 -0.88 -10.62
N ALA A 440 12.91 -0.78 -11.56
CA ALA A 440 14.09 -1.65 -11.56
C ALA A 440 14.86 -1.54 -10.23
N GLY A 441 15.62 -2.57 -9.90
CA GLY A 441 16.31 -2.75 -8.62
C GLY A 441 15.43 -3.32 -7.50
N TYR A 442 14.11 -3.31 -7.63
CA TYR A 442 13.23 -4.01 -6.69
C TYR A 442 13.36 -5.53 -6.85
N SER A 443 13.77 -6.19 -5.77
CA SER A 443 14.00 -7.64 -5.69
C SER A 443 13.22 -8.31 -4.54
N GLY A 444 12.31 -7.57 -3.90
CA GLY A 444 11.50 -8.08 -2.80
C GLY A 444 10.37 -9.00 -3.27
N THR A 445 9.60 -9.50 -2.30
CA THR A 445 8.45 -10.37 -2.56
C THR A 445 7.20 -9.69 -2.03
N PRO A 446 6.32 -9.15 -2.91
CA PRO A 446 5.09 -8.52 -2.47
C PRO A 446 4.19 -9.50 -1.70
N SER A 447 3.49 -8.96 -0.71
CA SER A 447 2.48 -9.64 0.09
C SER A 447 1.09 -9.10 -0.22
N VAL A 448 0.05 -9.88 0.06
CA VAL A 448 -1.35 -9.46 -0.09
C VAL A 448 -1.96 -9.21 1.28
N ASN A 449 -2.50 -8.02 1.49
CA ASN A 449 -3.30 -7.67 2.66
C ASN A 449 -4.75 -8.07 2.43
N GLY A 450 -5.17 -9.21 3.00
CA GLY A 450 -6.54 -9.71 2.87
C GLY A 450 -7.62 -8.71 3.33
N SER A 451 -7.31 -7.82 4.29
CA SER A 451 -8.27 -6.80 4.77
C SER A 451 -8.50 -5.67 3.77
N ALA A 452 -7.60 -5.47 2.80
CA ALA A 452 -7.74 -4.48 1.74
C ALA A 452 -8.32 -5.08 0.44
N VAL A 453 -8.71 -6.36 0.47
CA VAL A 453 -9.44 -7.02 -0.62
C VAL A 453 -10.94 -6.90 -0.36
N THR A 454 -11.67 -6.27 -1.28
CA THR A 454 -13.13 -6.22 -1.25
C THR A 454 -13.73 -7.11 -2.32
N VAL A 455 -14.95 -7.57 -2.10
CA VAL A 455 -15.67 -8.48 -3.02
C VAL A 455 -17.02 -7.90 -3.37
N ASN A 456 -17.48 -8.18 -4.59
CA ASN A 456 -18.79 -7.77 -5.08
C ASN A 456 -19.48 -8.99 -5.72
N PRO A 457 -20.66 -9.46 -5.24
CA PRO A 457 -21.66 -8.66 -4.53
C PRO A 457 -22.01 -8.98 -3.07
N LEU A 458 -21.77 -10.16 -2.46
CA LEU A 458 -22.45 -10.46 -1.16
C LEU A 458 -21.69 -11.32 -0.12
N SER A 459 -20.75 -12.19 -0.51
CA SER A 459 -19.99 -13.03 0.44
C SER A 459 -18.47 -12.93 0.25
N PRO A 460 -17.65 -12.96 1.33
CA PRO A 460 -16.20 -12.96 1.25
C PRO A 460 -15.70 -14.15 0.42
N GLY A 461 -15.29 -13.88 -0.82
CA GLY A 461 -14.50 -14.83 -1.60
C GLY A 461 -13.06 -14.85 -1.07
N VAL A 462 -12.43 -16.02 -1.11
CA VAL A 462 -11.02 -16.16 -0.74
C VAL A 462 -10.20 -16.01 -2.00
N ALA A 463 -9.52 -14.86 -2.12
CA ALA A 463 -8.40 -14.72 -3.05
C ALA A 463 -7.14 -15.25 -2.35
N SER A 464 -6.55 -16.32 -2.88
CA SER A 464 -5.38 -16.96 -2.29
C SER A 464 -4.28 -17.17 -3.32
N GLY A 465 -3.04 -17.03 -2.88
CA GLY A 465 -1.84 -17.14 -3.71
C GLY A 465 -0.70 -16.36 -3.09
N SER A 466 0.46 -16.41 -3.74
CA SER A 466 1.64 -15.66 -3.33
C SER A 466 2.40 -15.18 -4.55
N PHE A 467 3.05 -14.03 -4.41
CA PHE A 467 4.05 -13.58 -5.37
C PHE A 467 5.36 -14.34 -5.16
N GLY A 468 6.10 -14.54 -6.24
CA GLY A 468 7.55 -14.80 -6.16
C GLY A 468 8.33 -13.51 -5.93
N ALA A 469 9.64 -13.64 -5.72
CA ALA A 469 10.54 -12.49 -5.67
C ALA A 469 10.55 -11.75 -7.02
N ALA A 470 10.62 -10.42 -6.97
CA ALA A 470 10.71 -9.59 -8.15
C ALA A 470 12.04 -9.80 -8.89
N ASN A 471 12.00 -9.74 -10.22
CA ASN A 471 13.22 -9.68 -11.01
C ASN A 471 13.84 -8.28 -10.88
N ALA A 472 15.01 -8.20 -10.24
CA ALA A 472 15.71 -6.94 -9.99
C ALA A 472 16.01 -6.12 -11.26
N SER A 473 16.10 -6.73 -12.45
CA SER A 473 16.33 -5.97 -13.68
C SER A 473 15.14 -5.13 -14.13
N ASN A 474 13.92 -5.45 -13.70
CA ASN A 474 12.70 -4.76 -14.13
C ASN A 474 11.65 -4.53 -13.03
N GLY A 475 11.89 -4.98 -11.80
CA GLY A 475 10.99 -4.81 -10.66
C GLY A 475 9.70 -5.64 -10.74
N VAL A 476 9.63 -6.67 -11.59
CA VAL A 476 8.41 -7.45 -11.82
C VAL A 476 8.38 -8.70 -10.94
N ALA A 477 7.36 -8.81 -10.08
CA ALA A 477 7.01 -10.00 -9.32
C ALA A 477 5.71 -10.60 -9.87
N THR A 478 5.71 -11.91 -10.12
CA THR A 478 4.53 -12.66 -10.59
C THR A 478 4.11 -13.70 -9.57
N GLY A 479 2.80 -13.93 -9.44
CA GLY A 479 2.24 -14.97 -8.59
C GLY A 479 1.03 -15.64 -9.21
N ASN A 480 0.80 -16.89 -8.83
CA ASN A 480 -0.38 -17.66 -9.20
C ASN A 480 -1.41 -17.57 -8.09
N PHE A 481 -2.62 -17.15 -8.43
CA PHE A 481 -3.72 -16.92 -7.50
C PHE A 481 -4.97 -17.69 -7.91
N THR A 482 -5.84 -17.96 -6.95
CA THR A 482 -7.19 -18.49 -7.16
C THR A 482 -8.20 -17.61 -6.46
N TYR A 483 -9.43 -17.58 -6.97
CA TYR A 483 -10.55 -16.89 -6.34
C TYR A 483 -11.72 -17.86 -6.23
N SER A 484 -12.24 -18.05 -5.01
CA SER A 484 -13.18 -19.13 -4.70
C SER A 484 -14.63 -18.86 -5.13
N GLU A 485 -14.96 -17.66 -5.59
CA GLU A 485 -16.33 -17.16 -5.74
C GLU A 485 -16.65 -16.67 -7.17
N ALA A 486 -17.93 -16.50 -7.46
CA ALA A 486 -18.38 -15.80 -8.67
C ALA A 486 -18.35 -14.28 -8.48
N GLY A 487 -18.27 -13.52 -9.57
CA GLY A 487 -18.27 -12.06 -9.54
C GLY A 487 -16.87 -11.45 -9.67
N TYR A 488 -16.59 -10.43 -8.87
CA TYR A 488 -15.35 -9.66 -8.92
C TYR A 488 -14.76 -9.49 -7.52
N PHE A 489 -13.44 -9.37 -7.47
CA PHE A 489 -12.76 -8.85 -6.28
C PHE A 489 -11.94 -7.62 -6.66
N THR A 490 -11.73 -6.75 -5.69
CA THR A 490 -11.04 -5.48 -5.84
C THR A 490 -9.89 -5.41 -4.86
N LEU A 491 -8.70 -5.09 -5.37
CA LEU A 491 -7.54 -4.75 -4.57
C LEU A 491 -7.57 -3.24 -4.35
N ASN A 492 -7.83 -2.80 -3.12
CA ASN A 492 -7.74 -1.38 -2.75
C ASN A 492 -6.27 -0.94 -2.65
N THR A 493 -6.04 0.33 -2.35
CA THR A 493 -4.69 0.84 -2.10
C THR A 493 -3.98 0.03 -1.02
N ASP A 494 -2.70 -0.26 -1.23
CA ASP A 494 -1.84 -1.06 -0.34
C ASP A 494 -2.32 -2.50 -0.10
N ALA A 495 -3.25 -3.01 -0.91
CA ALA A 495 -3.66 -4.41 -0.87
C ALA A 495 -2.56 -5.37 -1.33
N VAL A 496 -1.70 -4.94 -2.24
CA VAL A 496 -0.43 -5.60 -2.59
C VAL A 496 0.69 -4.69 -2.16
N TYR A 497 1.58 -5.17 -1.29
CA TYR A 497 2.55 -4.33 -0.62
C TYR A 497 3.86 -5.04 -0.32
N ASP A 498 4.90 -4.29 -0.01
CA ASP A 498 6.14 -4.80 0.55
C ASP A 498 6.51 -4.00 1.82
N GLN A 499 6.81 -4.73 2.89
CA GLN A 499 7.18 -4.21 4.20
C GLN A 499 8.58 -4.66 4.64
N SER A 500 9.33 -5.41 3.83
CA SER A 500 10.64 -5.96 4.22
C SER A 500 11.81 -5.40 3.40
N PHE A 501 11.53 -4.84 2.22
CA PHE A 501 12.56 -4.29 1.32
C PHE A 501 13.44 -3.21 1.98
N THR A 502 12.90 -2.46 2.94
CA THR A 502 13.60 -1.39 3.67
C THR A 502 14.19 -1.84 5.01
N SER A 503 14.44 -3.15 5.19
CA SER A 503 14.83 -3.72 6.49
C SER A 503 16.02 -3.04 7.19
N VAL A 504 16.97 -2.46 6.43
CA VAL A 504 18.11 -1.72 7.00
C VAL A 504 17.71 -0.41 7.69
N ASP A 505 16.55 0.17 7.35
CA ASP A 505 16.06 1.46 7.85
C ASP A 505 14.97 1.35 8.94
N GLN A 506 14.37 0.18 9.11
CA GLN A 506 13.18 0.03 9.97
C GLN A 506 13.46 0.29 11.46
N ALA A 507 14.73 0.29 11.86
CA ALA A 507 15.18 0.72 13.19
C ALA A 507 15.17 2.26 13.37
N GLY A 508 14.16 2.96 12.84
CA GLY A 508 13.92 4.37 13.10
C GLY A 508 14.39 5.35 12.04
N ASP A 509 14.74 4.91 10.82
CA ASP A 509 15.13 5.78 9.69
C ASP A 509 14.01 6.06 8.70
N CYS A 510 12.87 5.42 8.92
CA CYS A 510 11.63 5.63 8.19
C CYS A 510 10.44 5.59 9.16
N THR A 511 9.28 6.10 8.74
CA THR A 511 8.02 5.98 9.48
C THR A 511 7.35 4.65 9.16
N ALA A 512 6.64 4.03 10.11
CA ALA A 512 6.01 2.72 9.91
C ALA A 512 4.69 2.82 9.11
N ASP A 513 4.77 3.38 7.90
CA ASP A 513 3.64 3.65 7.00
C ASP A 513 4.08 3.59 5.52
N TYR A 514 3.14 3.90 4.62
CA TYR A 514 3.31 3.92 3.15
C TYR A 514 3.64 5.32 2.59
N SER A 515 3.89 6.32 3.43
CA SER A 515 3.96 7.72 3.02
C SER A 515 5.14 7.98 2.07
N ASN A 516 4.84 8.57 0.91
CA ASN A 516 5.83 9.15 0.01
C ASN A 516 6.07 10.64 0.29
N THR A 517 5.55 11.17 1.39
CA THR A 517 5.74 12.55 1.83
C THR A 517 6.61 12.57 3.09
N LEU A 518 7.58 13.49 3.13
CA LEU A 518 8.50 13.62 4.25
C LEU A 518 7.80 14.09 5.53
N VAL A 519 8.05 13.39 6.64
CA VAL A 519 7.71 13.81 8.00
C VAL A 519 8.99 13.76 8.83
N ASN A 520 9.43 14.92 9.34
CA ASN A 520 10.71 15.04 10.08
C ASN A 520 11.92 14.45 9.32
N GLY A 521 11.95 14.65 8.00
CA GLY A 521 13.02 14.15 7.11
C GLY A 521 12.87 12.69 6.68
N LYS A 522 11.82 11.97 7.10
CA LYS A 522 11.64 10.54 6.84
C LYS A 522 10.49 10.26 5.89
N TYR A 523 10.68 9.29 5.00
CA TYR A 523 9.60 8.64 4.26
C TYR A 523 9.07 7.44 5.04
N GLY A 524 7.93 6.90 4.61
CA GLY A 524 7.43 5.61 5.09
C GLY A 524 8.38 4.47 4.74
N CYS A 525 8.44 3.44 5.58
CA CYS A 525 9.23 2.23 5.33
C CYS A 525 8.60 1.35 4.25
N TYR A 526 7.30 1.46 4.02
CA TYR A 526 6.52 0.51 3.22
C TYR A 526 6.09 1.13 1.89
N PHE A 527 5.75 0.28 0.92
CA PHE A 527 5.12 0.72 -0.33
C PHE A 527 4.13 -0.34 -0.80
N GLY A 528 3.09 0.11 -1.49
CA GLY A 528 2.04 -0.75 -2.00
C GLY A 528 1.43 -0.23 -3.29
N ASN A 529 0.40 -0.91 -3.76
CA ASN A 529 -0.31 -0.47 -4.96
C ASN A 529 -1.06 0.83 -4.68
N SER A 530 -0.87 1.83 -5.55
CA SER A 530 -1.48 3.16 -5.39
C SER A 530 -2.87 3.29 -6.02
N ALA A 531 -3.27 2.31 -6.84
CA ALA A 531 -4.55 2.30 -7.53
C ALA A 531 -5.45 1.17 -7.04
N THR A 532 -6.72 1.48 -6.84
CA THR A 532 -7.78 0.49 -6.61
C THR A 532 -8.12 -0.19 -7.94
N THR A 533 -7.98 -1.52 -8.02
CA THR A 533 -8.16 -2.28 -9.27
C THR A 533 -9.03 -3.51 -9.04
N ALA A 534 -10.04 -3.71 -9.90
CA ALA A 534 -10.93 -4.87 -9.88
C ALA A 534 -10.45 -5.98 -10.85
N PHE A 535 -10.74 -7.23 -10.50
CA PHE A 535 -10.39 -8.42 -11.27
C PHE A 535 -11.60 -9.36 -11.37
N GLY A 536 -11.80 -9.96 -12.55
CA GLY A 536 -12.96 -10.79 -12.90
C GLY A 536 -13.34 -10.65 -14.39
N ARG A 537 -14.50 -11.12 -14.86
CA ARG A 537 -15.55 -11.79 -14.10
C ARG A 537 -15.21 -13.25 -13.81
N PHE A 538 -15.31 -13.64 -12.56
CA PHE A 538 -15.33 -15.05 -12.17
C PHE A 538 -16.75 -15.62 -12.27
N VAL A 539 -16.87 -16.83 -12.82
CA VAL A 539 -18.13 -17.59 -12.93
C VAL A 539 -17.95 -18.95 -12.27
N PRO A 540 -19.01 -19.64 -11.84
CA PRO A 540 -18.86 -20.98 -11.31
C PRO A 540 -18.14 -21.90 -12.31
N ASP A 541 -17.37 -22.86 -11.78
CA ASP A 541 -16.72 -23.86 -12.61
C ASP A 541 -17.77 -24.74 -13.30
N HIS A 542 -18.65 -25.32 -12.49
CA HIS A 542 -19.70 -26.24 -12.91
C HIS A 542 -20.95 -26.15 -12.01
N PHE A 543 -22.03 -26.82 -12.44
CA PHE A 543 -23.18 -27.09 -11.59
C PHE A 543 -23.13 -28.51 -11.02
N ALA A 544 -23.61 -28.68 -9.80
CA ALA A 544 -23.96 -29.97 -9.20
C ALA A 544 -25.48 -30.12 -9.10
N ILE A 545 -25.98 -31.33 -9.31
CA ILE A 545 -27.40 -31.67 -9.23
C ILE A 545 -27.61 -32.63 -8.07
N THR A 546 -28.50 -32.27 -7.15
CA THR A 546 -29.04 -33.18 -6.14
C THR A 546 -30.47 -33.53 -6.53
N ALA A 547 -30.72 -34.81 -6.83
CA ALA A 547 -32.04 -35.30 -7.20
C ALA A 547 -33.06 -35.08 -6.07
N GLY A 548 -34.28 -34.68 -6.43
CA GLY A 548 -35.37 -34.47 -5.49
C GLY A 548 -36.47 -35.52 -5.62
N SER A 549 -37.67 -35.11 -5.22
CA SER A 549 -38.88 -35.92 -5.33
C SER A 549 -39.42 -35.90 -6.75
N VAL A 550 -40.18 -36.94 -7.06
CA VAL A 550 -40.94 -37.07 -8.29
C VAL A 550 -42.42 -37.22 -7.96
N THR A 551 -43.28 -36.51 -8.68
CA THR A 551 -44.74 -36.56 -8.54
C THR A 551 -45.34 -37.03 -9.86
N PRO A 552 -45.81 -38.28 -9.95
CA PRO A 552 -46.53 -38.76 -11.12
C PRO A 552 -47.85 -38.02 -11.33
N ALA A 553 -48.25 -37.82 -12.59
CA ALA A 553 -49.45 -37.06 -12.96
C ALA A 553 -50.77 -37.78 -12.59
N CYS A 554 -50.71 -39.11 -12.40
CA CYS A 554 -51.85 -39.94 -12.00
C CYS A 554 -51.56 -40.71 -10.69
N GLY A 555 -51.08 -39.98 -9.67
CA GLY A 555 -50.83 -40.53 -8.34
C GLY A 555 -49.56 -41.37 -8.26
N SER A 556 -49.61 -42.64 -8.70
CA SER A 556 -48.48 -43.58 -8.64
C SER A 556 -47.81 -43.86 -9.99
N PHE A 557 -48.37 -43.32 -11.07
CA PHE A 557 -47.88 -43.46 -12.43
C PHE A 557 -48.27 -42.23 -13.26
N THR A 558 -47.74 -42.14 -14.47
CA THR A 558 -48.15 -41.16 -15.47
C THR A 558 -48.55 -41.90 -16.76
N TYR A 559 -49.60 -41.47 -17.44
CA TYR A 559 -49.91 -42.01 -18.77
C TYR A 559 -48.93 -41.46 -19.83
N PHE A 560 -48.64 -42.24 -20.87
CA PHE A 560 -47.88 -41.69 -22.01
C PHE A 560 -48.60 -40.48 -22.60
N ASP A 561 -47.87 -39.40 -22.88
CA ASP A 561 -48.37 -38.11 -23.38
C ASP A 561 -49.23 -37.29 -22.39
N GLN A 562 -49.35 -37.75 -21.14
CA GLN A 562 -49.99 -36.98 -20.06
C GLN A 562 -49.04 -35.88 -19.56
N ASP A 563 -49.57 -34.67 -19.45
CA ASP A 563 -48.91 -33.52 -18.83
C ASP A 563 -49.08 -33.57 -17.30
N GLY A 564 -48.19 -32.92 -16.55
CA GLY A 564 -48.25 -32.87 -15.09
C GLY A 564 -47.28 -33.79 -14.34
N PHE A 565 -46.32 -34.41 -15.04
CA PHE A 565 -45.27 -35.19 -14.39
C PHE A 565 -44.20 -34.28 -13.83
N VAL A 566 -44.13 -34.12 -12.51
CA VAL A 566 -43.23 -33.13 -11.88
C VAL A 566 -41.97 -33.80 -11.34
N THR A 567 -40.80 -33.25 -11.70
CA THR A 567 -39.52 -33.57 -11.06
C THR A 567 -39.01 -32.35 -10.31
N THR A 568 -38.63 -32.54 -9.04
CA THR A 568 -37.93 -31.52 -8.27
C THR A 568 -36.46 -31.88 -8.12
N PHE A 569 -35.57 -30.90 -8.09
CA PHE A 569 -34.13 -31.11 -7.86
C PHE A 569 -33.47 -29.81 -7.40
N THR A 570 -32.29 -29.92 -6.81
CA THR A 570 -31.48 -28.77 -6.39
C THR A 570 -30.29 -28.62 -7.32
N LEU A 571 -30.10 -27.41 -7.83
CA LEU A 571 -28.86 -26.98 -8.49
C LEU A 571 -27.96 -26.28 -7.47
N THR A 572 -26.68 -26.59 -7.49
CA THR A 572 -25.64 -25.89 -6.73
C THR A 572 -24.54 -25.45 -7.69
N ALA A 573 -24.26 -24.14 -7.75
CA ALA A 573 -23.16 -23.57 -8.50
C ALA A 573 -21.86 -23.74 -7.68
N GLN A 574 -20.86 -24.39 -8.26
CA GLN A 574 -19.64 -24.77 -7.55
C GLN A 574 -18.37 -24.27 -8.24
N ASN A 575 -17.34 -24.00 -7.44
CA ASN A 575 -15.99 -23.75 -7.94
C ASN A 575 -15.27 -25.08 -8.23
N SER A 576 -14.04 -25.01 -8.75
CA SER A 576 -13.24 -26.20 -9.12
C SER A 576 -12.89 -27.14 -7.94
N SER A 577 -13.09 -26.68 -6.70
CA SER A 577 -12.92 -27.48 -5.48
C SER A 577 -14.25 -28.00 -4.90
N ASN A 578 -15.34 -27.93 -5.68
CA ASN A 578 -16.70 -28.33 -5.31
C ASN A 578 -17.33 -27.52 -4.16
N ALA A 579 -16.77 -26.35 -3.81
CA ALA A 579 -17.40 -25.46 -2.84
C ALA A 579 -18.41 -24.55 -3.55
N THR A 580 -19.54 -24.26 -2.89
CA THR A 580 -20.60 -23.42 -3.45
C THR A 580 -20.11 -22.00 -3.68
N THR A 581 -20.34 -21.46 -4.88
CA THR A 581 -20.11 -20.04 -5.18
C THR A 581 -21.34 -19.23 -4.75
N LEU A 582 -21.31 -18.69 -3.54
CA LEU A 582 -22.40 -17.94 -2.92
C LEU A 582 -22.77 -16.68 -3.71
N ASN A 583 -21.81 -16.07 -4.40
CA ASN A 583 -22.04 -14.86 -5.20
C ASN A 583 -22.75 -15.15 -6.54
N TYR A 584 -22.98 -16.41 -6.90
CA TYR A 584 -23.82 -16.77 -8.05
C TYR A 584 -25.30 -16.59 -7.70
N THR A 585 -25.75 -15.34 -7.75
CA THR A 585 -27.12 -14.90 -7.43
C THR A 585 -27.46 -13.61 -8.20
N GLY A 586 -28.72 -13.19 -8.18
CA GLY A 586 -29.17 -11.96 -8.86
C GLY A 586 -28.78 -11.93 -10.34
N SER A 587 -28.20 -10.82 -10.80
CA SER A 587 -27.74 -10.67 -12.19
C SER A 587 -26.56 -11.57 -12.56
N PHE A 588 -25.76 -12.02 -11.58
CA PHE A 588 -24.62 -12.92 -11.80
C PHE A 588 -25.06 -14.38 -11.98
N ALA A 589 -26.26 -14.74 -11.53
CA ALA A 589 -26.83 -16.06 -11.79
C ALA A 589 -27.47 -16.10 -13.19
N ARG A 590 -26.67 -16.43 -14.21
CA ARG A 590 -27.07 -16.29 -15.61
C ARG A 590 -27.92 -17.46 -16.14
N LEU A 591 -27.97 -18.59 -15.43
CA LEU A 591 -28.91 -19.67 -15.76
C LEU A 591 -30.33 -19.24 -15.38
N GLY A 592 -31.12 -18.88 -16.38
CA GLY A 592 -32.55 -18.62 -16.21
C GLY A 592 -33.30 -19.88 -15.82
N LEU A 593 -34.03 -19.84 -14.69
CA LEU A 593 -34.70 -21.02 -14.12
C LEU A 593 -36.17 -21.18 -14.54
N ILE A 594 -36.71 -20.20 -15.27
CA ILE A 594 -38.11 -20.17 -15.71
C ILE A 594 -38.27 -20.46 -17.20
N ALA A 595 -37.25 -21.06 -17.82
CA ALA A 595 -37.24 -21.39 -19.24
C ALA A 595 -36.65 -22.78 -19.47
N TRP A 596 -37.24 -23.52 -20.40
CA TRP A 596 -36.84 -24.90 -20.73
C TRP A 596 -35.44 -25.02 -21.34
N ALA A 597 -35.04 -24.04 -22.15
CA ALA A 597 -33.84 -24.11 -22.98
C ALA A 597 -32.54 -24.30 -22.17
N GLY A 598 -32.50 -23.84 -20.92
CA GLY A 598 -31.31 -23.91 -20.07
C GLY A 598 -31.04 -25.27 -19.44
N TYR A 599 -32.02 -26.18 -19.36
CA TYR A 599 -31.90 -27.42 -18.57
C TYR A 599 -31.44 -28.65 -19.36
N VAL A 600 -31.75 -28.68 -20.66
CA VAL A 600 -31.41 -29.81 -21.56
C VAL A 600 -31.84 -31.16 -20.96
N PHE A 601 -33.14 -31.31 -20.71
CA PHE A 601 -33.68 -32.55 -20.15
C PHE A 601 -33.59 -33.72 -21.14
N THR A 602 -33.29 -34.90 -20.61
CA THR A 602 -33.19 -36.17 -21.34
C THR A 602 -33.84 -37.27 -20.50
N GLY A 603 -34.30 -38.33 -21.16
CA GLY A 603 -34.81 -39.52 -20.48
C GLY A 603 -34.10 -40.77 -21.01
N ASP A 604 -34.03 -41.80 -20.16
CA ASP A 604 -33.31 -43.05 -20.44
C ASP A 604 -33.95 -43.89 -21.57
N THR A 605 -35.27 -43.96 -21.58
CA THR A 605 -36.06 -44.87 -22.43
C THR A 605 -36.99 -44.13 -23.37
N ALA A 606 -37.34 -42.87 -23.07
CA ALA A 606 -37.67 -41.89 -24.10
C ALA A 606 -37.57 -40.45 -23.59
N THR A 607 -37.61 -39.50 -24.52
CA THR A 607 -37.33 -38.09 -24.27
C THR A 607 -38.55 -37.41 -23.62
N PRO A 608 -38.39 -36.73 -22.47
CA PRO A 608 -39.43 -35.85 -21.94
C PRO A 608 -39.62 -34.66 -22.88
N SER A 609 -40.86 -34.24 -23.09
CA SER A 609 -41.20 -32.97 -23.73
C SER A 609 -41.52 -31.91 -22.69
N ALA A 610 -41.30 -30.65 -23.06
CA ALA A 610 -41.65 -29.50 -22.24
C ALA A 610 -43.17 -29.48 -22.00
N SER A 611 -43.58 -29.33 -20.74
CA SER A 611 -44.96 -28.98 -20.40
C SER A 611 -45.30 -27.57 -20.90
N ALA A 612 -46.60 -27.29 -21.05
CA ALA A 612 -47.10 -25.93 -21.21
C ALA A 612 -46.76 -25.05 -19.98
N THR A 613 -46.62 -25.66 -18.80
CA THR A 613 -46.14 -25.00 -17.59
C THR A 613 -44.61 -24.90 -17.61
N ALA A 614 -44.07 -23.68 -17.51
CA ALA A 614 -42.63 -23.48 -17.43
C ALA A 614 -42.06 -23.99 -16.08
N PRO A 615 -40.76 -24.36 -16.02
CA PRO A 615 -40.12 -24.67 -14.76
C PRO A 615 -40.14 -23.48 -13.80
N THR A 616 -40.00 -23.75 -12.51
CA THR A 616 -39.93 -22.73 -11.47
C THR A 616 -38.69 -22.92 -10.61
N GLY A 617 -38.15 -21.81 -10.10
CA GLY A 617 -37.01 -21.80 -9.20
C GLY A 617 -36.44 -20.40 -9.03
N SER A 618 -35.63 -20.20 -8.00
CA SER A 618 -34.87 -18.98 -7.77
C SER A 618 -33.49 -19.31 -7.23
N TRP A 619 -32.48 -18.56 -7.67
CA TRP A 619 -31.14 -18.64 -7.11
C TRP A 619 -31.06 -17.87 -5.80
N SER A 620 -30.47 -18.49 -4.79
CA SER A 620 -30.08 -17.88 -3.53
C SER A 620 -28.75 -18.46 -3.09
N ASN A 621 -27.74 -17.60 -2.91
CA ASN A 621 -26.40 -17.98 -2.48
C ASN A 621 -25.82 -19.18 -3.24
N GLY A 622 -25.90 -19.17 -4.58
CA GLY A 622 -25.38 -20.25 -5.42
C GLY A 622 -26.17 -21.54 -5.40
N VAL A 623 -27.36 -21.57 -4.78
CA VAL A 623 -28.25 -22.75 -4.73
C VAL A 623 -29.62 -22.39 -5.27
N ALA A 624 -30.24 -23.28 -6.04
CA ALA A 624 -31.61 -23.14 -6.51
C ALA A 624 -32.39 -24.45 -6.40
N SER A 625 -33.57 -24.40 -5.79
CA SER A 625 -34.55 -25.49 -5.85
C SER A 625 -35.40 -25.33 -7.09
N ILE A 626 -35.45 -26.36 -7.92
CA ILE A 626 -36.13 -26.38 -9.22
C ILE A 626 -37.32 -27.32 -9.14
N SER A 627 -38.44 -26.91 -9.73
CA SER A 627 -39.58 -27.79 -10.04
C SER A 627 -39.88 -27.68 -11.53
N ALA A 628 -39.75 -28.79 -12.25
CA ALA A 628 -40.01 -28.88 -13.68
C ALA A 628 -41.14 -29.89 -13.94
N GLU A 629 -42.17 -29.45 -14.64
CA GLU A 629 -43.31 -30.26 -15.03
C GLU A 629 -43.13 -30.71 -16.48
N HIS A 630 -43.16 -32.01 -16.75
CA HIS A 630 -42.93 -32.53 -18.08
C HIS A 630 -44.23 -33.14 -18.62
N GLN A 631 -44.42 -32.98 -19.92
CA GLN A 631 -45.31 -33.84 -20.68
C GLN A 631 -44.45 -34.98 -21.20
N VAL A 632 -44.67 -36.21 -20.77
CA VAL A 632 -43.68 -37.28 -21.01
C VAL A 632 -44.12 -38.27 -22.09
N LEU A 633 -43.15 -38.59 -22.95
CA LEU A 633 -42.98 -39.79 -23.78
C LEU A 633 -44.07 -39.94 -24.84
N VAL A 634 -43.71 -39.64 -26.09
CA VAL A 634 -44.58 -39.76 -27.28
C VAL A 634 -45.39 -41.04 -27.20
N ARG A 635 -46.69 -40.87 -26.99
CA ARG A 635 -47.61 -41.99 -26.90
C ARG A 635 -47.60 -42.76 -28.22
N PRO A 636 -47.33 -44.07 -28.20
CA PRO A 636 -47.42 -44.89 -29.40
C PRO A 636 -48.82 -44.79 -30.03
N THR A 637 -48.89 -44.55 -31.34
CA THR A 637 -50.17 -44.32 -32.01
C THR A 637 -50.81 -45.59 -32.55
N THR A 638 -50.05 -46.69 -32.74
CA THR A 638 -50.53 -47.91 -33.39
C THR A 638 -50.42 -49.17 -32.54
N THR A 639 -49.39 -49.29 -31.70
CA THR A 639 -49.13 -50.45 -30.85
C THR A 639 -48.95 -50.02 -29.40
N PRO A 640 -49.76 -50.51 -28.44
CA PRO A 640 -49.59 -50.16 -27.02
C PRO A 640 -48.21 -50.53 -26.49
N ALA A 641 -47.61 -49.62 -25.73
CA ALA A 641 -46.36 -49.92 -25.03
C ALA A 641 -46.64 -50.65 -23.70
N ALA A 642 -45.80 -51.63 -23.37
CA ALA A 642 -45.73 -52.20 -22.03
C ALA A 642 -45.33 -51.12 -21.01
N PRO A 643 -45.74 -51.25 -19.73
CA PRO A 643 -45.32 -50.31 -18.70
C PRO A 643 -43.79 -50.24 -18.58
N VAL A 644 -43.25 -49.03 -18.53
CA VAL A 644 -41.81 -48.76 -18.41
C VAL A 644 -41.57 -47.74 -17.30
N SER A 645 -40.51 -47.92 -16.52
CA SER A 645 -40.08 -46.91 -15.55
C SER A 645 -39.08 -45.97 -16.20
N VAL A 646 -39.35 -44.67 -16.14
CA VAL A 646 -38.51 -43.64 -16.77
C VAL A 646 -37.79 -42.82 -15.72
N THR A 647 -36.51 -42.53 -15.99
CA THR A 647 -35.73 -41.53 -15.28
C THR A 647 -35.49 -40.30 -16.16
N VAL A 648 -35.54 -39.12 -15.56
CA VAL A 648 -35.20 -37.85 -16.20
C VAL A 648 -33.85 -37.37 -15.69
N SER A 649 -33.02 -36.93 -16.62
CA SER A 649 -31.73 -36.28 -16.36
C SER A 649 -31.71 -34.88 -16.95
N ALA A 650 -30.92 -34.00 -16.35
CA ALA A 650 -30.70 -32.64 -16.85
C ALA A 650 -29.20 -32.39 -17.08
N ARG A 651 -28.90 -31.53 -18.04
CA ARG A 651 -27.57 -30.94 -18.25
C ARG A 651 -27.71 -29.42 -18.37
N PRO A 652 -27.88 -28.71 -17.24
CA PRO A 652 -28.02 -27.27 -17.25
C PRO A 652 -26.83 -26.60 -17.94
N VAL A 653 -27.09 -25.57 -18.74
CA VAL A 653 -26.06 -24.75 -19.39
C VAL A 653 -26.47 -23.29 -19.27
N ASP A 654 -25.62 -22.47 -18.66
CA ASP A 654 -25.82 -21.03 -18.63
C ASP A 654 -25.17 -20.32 -19.84
N PRO A 655 -25.48 -19.03 -20.08
CA PRO A 655 -24.86 -18.25 -21.16
C PRO A 655 -23.34 -18.04 -21.06
N ASP A 656 -22.73 -18.27 -19.90
CA ASP A 656 -21.27 -18.23 -19.69
C ASP A 656 -20.62 -19.61 -19.92
N GLY A 657 -21.39 -20.62 -20.30
CA GLY A 657 -20.93 -21.99 -20.53
C GLY A 657 -20.70 -22.80 -19.25
N VAL A 658 -21.20 -22.36 -18.10
CA VAL A 658 -21.26 -23.14 -16.87
C VAL A 658 -22.24 -24.29 -17.07
N THR A 659 -21.80 -25.52 -16.82
CA THR A 659 -22.61 -26.72 -17.05
C THR A 659 -22.23 -27.86 -16.11
N THR A 660 -22.94 -28.98 -16.18
CA THR A 660 -22.54 -30.24 -15.54
C THR A 660 -21.60 -31.03 -16.48
N ALA A 661 -20.73 -31.87 -15.91
CA ALA A 661 -19.80 -32.70 -16.69
C ALA A 661 -20.53 -33.66 -17.66
N ALA A 662 -21.66 -34.23 -17.22
CA ALA A 662 -22.55 -35.09 -17.99
C ALA A 662 -24.01 -34.83 -17.57
N PRO A 663 -25.01 -35.31 -18.34
CA PRO A 663 -26.39 -35.33 -17.88
C PRO A 663 -26.51 -36.12 -16.56
N THR A 664 -27.20 -35.54 -15.58
CA THR A 664 -27.36 -36.12 -14.24
C THR A 664 -28.84 -36.30 -13.92
N ALA A 665 -29.20 -37.44 -13.33
CA ALA A 665 -30.57 -37.72 -12.92
C ALA A 665 -31.09 -36.67 -11.93
N VAL A 666 -32.28 -36.13 -12.21
CA VAL A 666 -32.94 -35.12 -11.35
C VAL A 666 -33.92 -35.72 -10.36
N MET A 667 -34.20 -37.02 -10.48
CA MET A 667 -35.18 -37.74 -9.66
C MET A 667 -34.54 -38.94 -8.98
N SER A 668 -34.99 -39.21 -7.75
CA SER A 668 -34.44 -40.25 -6.87
C SER A 668 -34.89 -41.68 -7.20
N ALA A 669 -36.00 -41.84 -7.92
CA ALA A 669 -36.51 -43.13 -8.36
C ALA A 669 -37.25 -42.98 -9.70
N GLY A 670 -37.19 -44.01 -10.56
CA GLY A 670 -37.93 -44.06 -11.82
C GLY A 670 -39.45 -43.98 -11.62
N THR A 671 -40.17 -43.32 -12.52
CA THR A 671 -41.64 -43.25 -12.48
C THR A 671 -42.26 -44.18 -13.52
N PRO A 672 -43.24 -45.03 -13.15
CA PRO A 672 -43.96 -45.88 -14.08
C PRO A 672 -44.77 -45.05 -15.09
N MET A 673 -44.57 -45.37 -16.37
CA MET A 673 -45.28 -44.80 -17.50
C MET A 673 -46.18 -45.88 -18.10
N ARG A 674 -47.45 -45.55 -18.31
CA ARG A 674 -48.51 -46.51 -18.66
C ARG A 674 -49.23 -46.11 -19.93
N PHE A 675 -49.53 -47.11 -20.76
CA PHE A 675 -50.38 -46.91 -21.93
C PHE A 675 -51.84 -47.04 -21.53
N GLY A 676 -52.58 -45.92 -21.56
CA GLY A 676 -53.98 -45.84 -21.14
C GLY A 676 -54.96 -45.74 -22.29
N VAL A 677 -56.17 -46.24 -22.05
CA VAL A 677 -57.38 -45.91 -22.82
C VAL A 677 -58.57 -45.76 -21.87
N LEU A 678 -59.55 -44.94 -22.25
CA LEU A 678 -60.83 -44.85 -21.56
C LEU A 678 -61.88 -45.55 -22.41
N ALA A 679 -62.64 -46.47 -21.83
CA ALA A 679 -63.73 -47.17 -22.49
C ALA A 679 -65.09 -46.73 -21.91
N VAL A 680 -66.11 -46.70 -22.76
CA VAL A 680 -67.51 -46.60 -22.34
C VAL A 680 -68.22 -47.86 -22.84
N GLY A 681 -68.79 -48.64 -21.93
CA GLY A 681 -69.56 -49.83 -22.28
C GLY A 681 -70.97 -49.46 -22.71
N SER A 682 -71.51 -50.25 -23.65
CA SER A 682 -72.94 -50.18 -23.98
C SER A 682 -73.77 -50.75 -22.84
N ALA A 683 -74.99 -50.27 -22.65
CA ALA A 683 -75.91 -50.80 -21.64
C ALA A 683 -77.32 -50.94 -22.21
N TYR A 684 -78.05 -51.93 -21.70
CA TYR A 684 -79.46 -52.14 -22.00
C TYR A 684 -80.27 -52.24 -20.69
N GLY A 685 -81.49 -51.72 -20.69
CA GLY A 685 -82.34 -51.74 -19.50
C GLY A 685 -83.79 -51.38 -19.76
N SER A 686 -84.58 -51.36 -18.68
CA SER A 686 -85.97 -50.90 -18.74
C SER A 686 -86.02 -49.41 -19.08
N ASP A 687 -87.02 -49.02 -19.86
CA ASP A 687 -87.43 -47.64 -20.11
C ASP A 687 -87.97 -46.92 -18.86
N LEU A 688 -88.25 -47.65 -17.77
CA LEU A 688 -88.76 -47.12 -16.50
C LEU A 688 -87.67 -46.88 -15.44
N LEU A 689 -86.41 -47.25 -15.70
CA LEU A 689 -85.31 -47.13 -14.74
C LEU A 689 -84.14 -46.33 -15.32
N THR A 690 -83.38 -45.67 -14.45
CA THR A 690 -82.11 -45.05 -14.82
C THR A 690 -81.16 -46.10 -15.40
N LEU A 691 -80.71 -45.87 -16.63
CA LEU A 691 -79.71 -46.73 -17.28
C LEU A 691 -78.32 -46.20 -16.94
N ARG A 692 -77.42 -47.10 -16.52
CA ARG A 692 -76.03 -46.76 -16.20
C ARG A 692 -75.09 -47.43 -17.20
N LEU A 693 -74.36 -46.63 -17.96
CA LEU A 693 -73.32 -47.10 -18.87
C LEU A 693 -71.99 -47.10 -18.12
N PRO A 694 -71.26 -48.23 -18.07
CA PRO A 694 -69.98 -48.28 -17.37
C PRO A 694 -68.93 -47.45 -18.11
N VAL A 695 -68.14 -46.70 -17.36
CA VAL A 695 -66.95 -45.99 -17.83
C VAL A 695 -65.74 -46.61 -17.14
N THR A 696 -64.72 -47.00 -17.90
CA THR A 696 -63.56 -47.73 -17.36
C THR A 696 -62.26 -47.18 -17.93
N ALA A 697 -61.40 -46.67 -17.06
CA ALA A 697 -60.00 -46.42 -17.40
C ALA A 697 -59.27 -47.76 -17.45
N MET A 698 -58.63 -48.04 -18.58
CA MET A 698 -57.90 -49.27 -18.85
C MET A 698 -56.43 -48.97 -19.11
N VAL A 699 -55.57 -49.93 -18.80
CA VAL A 699 -54.14 -49.89 -19.03
C VAL A 699 -53.67 -51.14 -19.76
N TRP A 700 -52.69 -50.99 -20.65
CA TRP A 700 -52.00 -52.13 -21.26
C TRP A 700 -51.04 -52.80 -20.26
N ASN A 701 -51.24 -54.09 -19.98
CA ASN A 701 -50.39 -54.85 -19.05
C ASN A 701 -49.23 -55.60 -19.73
N GLY A 702 -49.03 -55.40 -21.04
CA GLY A 702 -48.07 -56.15 -21.87
C GLY A 702 -48.72 -57.18 -22.80
N THR A 703 -49.92 -57.67 -22.46
CA THR A 703 -50.64 -58.71 -23.23
C THR A 703 -52.06 -58.28 -23.63
N GLY A 704 -52.68 -57.38 -22.87
CA GLY A 704 -54.04 -56.92 -23.08
C GLY A 704 -54.35 -55.64 -22.31
N LEU A 705 -55.47 -55.01 -22.65
CA LEU A 705 -56.06 -53.91 -21.87
C LEU A 705 -56.79 -54.50 -20.67
N VAL A 706 -56.50 -53.99 -19.48
CA VAL A 706 -57.13 -54.37 -18.22
C VAL A 706 -57.55 -53.12 -17.44
N THR A 707 -58.54 -53.24 -16.54
CA THR A 707 -58.97 -52.12 -15.69
C THR A 707 -57.80 -51.55 -14.88
N ASN A 708 -57.63 -50.23 -14.92
CA ASN A 708 -56.59 -49.54 -14.18
C ASN A 708 -57.08 -49.13 -12.80
N SER A 709 -57.01 -50.05 -11.82
CA SER A 709 -57.43 -49.77 -10.45
C SER A 709 -56.60 -48.69 -9.74
N ALA A 710 -55.42 -48.37 -10.26
CA ALA A 710 -54.55 -47.30 -9.74
C ALA A 710 -54.90 -45.90 -10.27
N ASP A 711 -55.83 -45.78 -11.24
CA ASP A 711 -56.22 -44.49 -11.81
C ASP A 711 -57.01 -43.65 -10.80
N THR A 712 -56.38 -42.56 -10.35
CA THR A 712 -56.96 -41.57 -9.44
C THR A 712 -57.14 -40.20 -10.09
N CYS A 713 -56.73 -40.02 -11.34
CA CYS A 713 -56.67 -38.70 -11.99
C CYS A 713 -57.79 -38.50 -13.03
N THR A 714 -58.24 -39.55 -13.71
CA THR A 714 -59.17 -39.40 -14.84
C THR A 714 -60.50 -38.80 -14.39
N GLY A 715 -61.05 -39.28 -13.27
CA GLY A 715 -62.31 -38.77 -12.71
C GLY A 715 -62.24 -37.34 -12.17
N ALA A 716 -61.05 -36.80 -11.91
CA ALA A 716 -60.89 -35.41 -11.45
C ALA A 716 -61.03 -34.39 -12.60
N VAL A 717 -60.79 -34.83 -13.84
CA VAL A 717 -60.81 -33.99 -15.04
C VAL A 717 -62.06 -34.25 -15.90
N LEU A 718 -62.51 -35.50 -15.97
CA LEU A 718 -63.68 -35.88 -16.75
C LEU A 718 -64.97 -35.36 -16.10
N GLY A 719 -65.76 -34.59 -16.83
CA GLY A 719 -67.01 -34.01 -16.34
C GLY A 719 -68.20 -34.18 -17.29
N ASN A 720 -69.41 -33.88 -16.81
CA ASN A 720 -70.66 -34.05 -17.57
C ASN A 720 -70.64 -33.36 -18.94
N ALA A 721 -69.97 -32.21 -19.06
CA ALA A 721 -69.87 -31.45 -20.31
C ALA A 721 -69.11 -32.19 -21.41
N SER A 722 -68.29 -33.18 -21.08
CA SER A 722 -67.56 -34.01 -22.05
C SER A 722 -68.42 -35.07 -22.73
N ILE A 723 -69.65 -35.28 -22.25
CA ILE A 723 -70.55 -36.29 -22.79
C ILE A 723 -71.23 -35.73 -24.04
N ALA A 724 -70.87 -36.25 -25.22
CA ALA A 724 -71.63 -36.05 -26.45
C ALA A 724 -72.74 -37.10 -26.52
N LEU A 725 -73.98 -36.65 -26.70
CA LEU A 725 -75.17 -37.51 -26.74
C LEU A 725 -75.99 -37.18 -27.99
N GLY A 726 -76.25 -38.20 -28.81
CA GLY A 726 -76.87 -38.02 -30.13
C GLY A 726 -77.48 -39.30 -30.68
N ASN A 727 -77.99 -39.22 -31.91
CA ASN A 727 -78.74 -40.30 -32.58
C ASN A 727 -79.80 -40.94 -31.67
N LEU A 728 -80.66 -40.08 -31.12
CA LEU A 728 -81.75 -40.47 -30.24
C LEU A 728 -82.91 -41.00 -31.11
N VAL A 729 -83.15 -42.31 -31.05
CA VAL A 729 -84.16 -42.99 -31.85
C VAL A 729 -85.19 -43.63 -30.94
N GLN A 730 -86.41 -43.10 -30.96
CA GLN A 730 -87.55 -43.73 -30.30
C GLN A 730 -87.98 -44.98 -31.06
N LYS A 731 -88.33 -46.05 -30.33
CA LYS A 731 -88.86 -47.27 -30.94
C LYS A 731 -90.19 -46.97 -31.65
N PRO A 732 -90.37 -47.37 -32.91
CA PRO A 732 -91.66 -47.20 -33.59
C PRO A 732 -92.81 -47.84 -32.81
N GLY A 733 -93.94 -47.13 -32.71
CA GLY A 733 -95.15 -47.64 -32.06
C GLY A 733 -95.25 -47.42 -30.53
N THR A 734 -94.31 -46.69 -29.92
CA THR A 734 -94.41 -46.28 -28.50
C THR A 734 -94.88 -44.83 -28.36
N SER A 735 -95.61 -44.52 -27.28
CA SER A 735 -95.96 -43.14 -26.89
C SER A 735 -94.90 -42.54 -25.96
N GLY A 736 -94.69 -41.22 -26.01
CA GLY A 736 -93.74 -40.51 -25.15
C GLY A 736 -92.79 -39.57 -25.90
N SER A 737 -91.91 -38.89 -25.15
CA SER A 737 -90.87 -37.99 -25.68
C SER A 737 -89.48 -38.50 -25.31
N PHE A 738 -89.02 -39.57 -25.99
CA PHE A 738 -87.73 -40.21 -25.69
C PHE A 738 -86.57 -39.21 -25.72
N SER A 739 -86.45 -38.44 -26.80
CA SER A 739 -85.30 -37.58 -27.05
C SER A 739 -85.15 -36.47 -26.00
N THR A 740 -86.23 -35.83 -25.57
CA THR A 740 -86.17 -34.76 -24.55
C THR A 740 -85.79 -35.30 -23.17
N SER A 741 -86.27 -36.48 -22.80
CA SER A 741 -86.00 -37.09 -21.49
C SER A 741 -84.54 -37.54 -21.38
N VAL A 742 -84.00 -38.19 -22.42
CA VAL A 742 -82.62 -38.69 -22.41
C VAL A 742 -81.63 -37.53 -22.56
N GLN A 743 -81.91 -36.55 -23.44
CA GLN A 743 -81.03 -35.41 -23.70
C GLN A 743 -80.80 -34.51 -22.46
N ALA A 744 -81.79 -34.40 -21.57
CA ALA A 744 -81.68 -33.61 -20.34
C ALA A 744 -80.93 -34.32 -19.18
N SER A 745 -80.47 -35.55 -19.37
CA SER A 745 -80.10 -36.44 -18.27
C SER A 745 -78.68 -37.02 -18.18
N PRO A 746 -77.74 -36.85 -19.14
CA PRO A 746 -76.43 -37.49 -19.03
C PRO A 746 -75.67 -36.91 -17.84
N THR A 747 -75.44 -37.76 -16.84
CA THR A 747 -74.74 -37.39 -15.61
C THR A 747 -73.65 -38.42 -15.35
N LEU A 748 -72.41 -37.97 -15.30
CA LEU A 748 -71.29 -38.79 -14.86
C LEU A 748 -71.41 -38.97 -13.34
N ALA A 749 -71.25 -40.21 -12.86
CA ALA A 749 -71.26 -40.49 -11.44
C ALA A 749 -70.09 -39.75 -10.76
N SER A 750 -70.40 -39.08 -9.65
CA SER A 750 -69.41 -38.34 -8.85
C SER A 750 -68.41 -39.25 -8.14
N THR A 751 -68.69 -40.55 -8.05
CA THR A 751 -67.78 -41.54 -7.48
C THR A 751 -66.97 -42.21 -8.59
N TRP A 752 -65.68 -41.91 -8.63
CA TRP A 752 -64.68 -42.65 -9.40
C TRP A 752 -63.95 -43.59 -8.45
N SER A 753 -64.01 -44.91 -8.67
CA SER A 753 -63.37 -45.88 -7.79
C SER A 753 -62.71 -46.99 -8.59
N GLN A 754 -61.45 -47.28 -8.29
CA GLN A 754 -60.66 -48.36 -8.90
C GLN A 754 -60.71 -48.32 -10.44
N GLY A 755 -60.57 -47.14 -11.03
CA GLY A 755 -60.57 -46.96 -12.49
C GLY A 755 -61.95 -47.08 -13.15
N THR A 756 -63.04 -47.09 -12.39
CA THR A 756 -64.40 -47.22 -12.91
C THR A 756 -65.33 -46.12 -12.44
N SER A 757 -66.28 -45.76 -13.30
CA SER A 757 -67.42 -44.87 -13.04
C SER A 757 -68.60 -45.28 -13.94
N SER A 758 -69.66 -44.49 -13.98
CA SER A 758 -70.78 -44.72 -14.89
C SER A 758 -71.42 -43.43 -15.35
N ILE A 759 -71.93 -43.40 -16.58
CA ILE A 759 -72.83 -42.36 -17.07
C ILE A 759 -74.25 -42.82 -16.82
N ALA A 760 -75.01 -42.05 -16.07
CA ALA A 760 -76.42 -42.27 -15.85
C ALA A 760 -77.25 -41.49 -16.87
N LEU A 761 -78.21 -42.18 -17.48
CA LEU A 761 -79.28 -41.60 -18.30
C LEU A 761 -80.61 -41.83 -17.58
N ALA A 762 -81.44 -40.79 -17.49
CA ALA A 762 -82.74 -40.88 -16.85
C ALA A 762 -83.65 -41.86 -17.60
N ALA A 763 -84.62 -42.43 -16.87
CA ALA A 763 -85.65 -43.27 -17.45
C ALA A 763 -86.48 -42.46 -18.47
N PRO A 764 -86.51 -42.84 -19.76
CA PRO A 764 -87.27 -42.11 -20.77
C PRO A 764 -88.79 -42.34 -20.70
N GLY A 765 -89.25 -43.38 -19.99
CA GLY A 765 -90.65 -43.81 -19.95
C GLY A 765 -91.17 -44.43 -21.25
N THR A 766 -90.29 -44.61 -22.24
CA THR A 766 -90.60 -45.19 -23.55
C THR A 766 -89.36 -45.85 -24.16
N ALA A 767 -89.53 -46.89 -24.98
CA ALA A 767 -88.42 -47.62 -25.56
C ALA A 767 -87.69 -46.82 -26.67
N GLY A 768 -86.37 -47.01 -26.77
CA GLY A 768 -85.54 -46.32 -27.77
C GLY A 768 -84.04 -46.55 -27.55
N THR A 769 -83.23 -45.94 -28.42
CA THR A 769 -81.77 -46.01 -28.36
C THR A 769 -81.14 -44.62 -28.41
N ALA A 770 -80.00 -44.45 -27.74
CA ALA A 770 -79.17 -43.25 -27.85
C ALA A 770 -77.69 -43.64 -27.96
N GLN A 771 -76.91 -42.87 -28.68
CA GLN A 771 -75.46 -43.04 -28.78
C GLN A 771 -74.75 -42.02 -27.91
N ILE A 772 -73.69 -42.46 -27.24
CA ILE A 772 -72.88 -41.65 -26.34
C ILE A 772 -71.43 -41.68 -26.83
N ALA A 773 -70.74 -40.54 -26.77
CA ALA A 773 -69.28 -40.44 -26.85
C ALA A 773 -68.74 -39.59 -25.70
N LEU A 774 -67.49 -39.83 -25.28
CA LEU A 774 -66.76 -38.95 -24.36
C LEU A 774 -65.71 -38.16 -25.12
N ASN A 775 -65.86 -36.85 -25.19
CA ASN A 775 -64.90 -35.96 -25.83
C ASN A 775 -63.62 -35.85 -24.98
N LEU A 776 -62.56 -36.54 -25.40
CA LEU A 776 -61.26 -36.53 -24.73
C LEU A 776 -60.30 -35.47 -25.30
N GLY A 777 -60.73 -34.75 -26.33
CA GLY A 777 -59.92 -33.69 -26.96
C GLY A 777 -59.94 -32.37 -26.18
N SER A 778 -59.51 -31.30 -26.84
CA SER A 778 -59.55 -29.92 -26.34
C SER A 778 -60.62 -29.05 -27.01
N GLY A 779 -61.29 -29.56 -28.05
CA GLY A 779 -62.29 -28.84 -28.84
C GLY A 779 -63.73 -29.20 -28.50
N SER A 780 -64.67 -28.61 -29.23
CA SER A 780 -66.12 -28.83 -29.02
C SER A 780 -66.72 -30.02 -29.78
N ALA A 781 -65.94 -30.64 -30.66
CA ALA A 781 -66.31 -31.85 -31.40
C ALA A 781 -65.55 -33.04 -30.82
N ASP A 782 -66.26 -34.13 -30.53
CA ASP A 782 -65.63 -35.39 -30.19
C ASP A 782 -65.01 -36.05 -31.44
N ALA A 783 -64.00 -36.89 -31.21
CA ALA A 783 -63.31 -37.67 -32.22
C ALA A 783 -63.77 -39.14 -32.23
N SER A 784 -65.01 -39.42 -31.85
CA SER A 784 -65.58 -40.75 -32.02
C SER A 784 -65.90 -40.99 -33.50
N CYS A 785 -66.08 -42.24 -33.91
CA CYS A 785 -66.51 -42.53 -35.29
C CYS A 785 -68.03 -42.56 -35.44
N ILE A 786 -68.75 -41.85 -34.57
CA ILE A 786 -70.19 -41.76 -34.68
C ILE A 786 -70.55 -40.70 -35.74
N GLY A 787 -71.47 -41.03 -36.65
CA GLY A 787 -71.80 -40.23 -37.84
C GLY A 787 -72.66 -38.97 -37.61
N TRP A 788 -72.73 -38.44 -36.38
CA TRP A 788 -73.44 -37.19 -36.06
C TRP A 788 -72.55 -36.27 -35.23
N SER A 789 -72.76 -34.95 -35.31
CA SER A 789 -72.01 -33.97 -34.51
C SER A 789 -72.94 -33.28 -33.51
N VAL A 790 -72.70 -33.49 -32.22
CA VAL A 790 -73.32 -32.70 -31.13
C VAL A 790 -72.19 -32.02 -30.38
N ALA A 791 -72.36 -30.73 -30.05
CA ALA A 791 -71.37 -29.99 -29.31
C ALA A 791 -71.23 -30.58 -27.89
N SER A 792 -69.99 -30.87 -27.50
CA SER A 792 -69.57 -31.22 -26.15
C SER A 792 -68.37 -30.35 -25.76
N THR A 793 -67.84 -30.49 -24.54
CA THR A 793 -66.62 -29.80 -24.11
C THR A 793 -65.49 -30.82 -23.93
N GLY A 794 -64.39 -30.63 -24.65
CA GLY A 794 -63.21 -31.48 -24.52
C GLY A 794 -62.69 -31.55 -23.09
N SER A 795 -62.37 -32.77 -22.63
CA SER A 795 -61.84 -33.02 -21.28
C SER A 795 -60.33 -32.94 -21.17
N HIS A 796 -59.59 -32.64 -22.26
CA HIS A 796 -58.12 -32.58 -22.27
C HIS A 796 -57.44 -33.90 -21.80
N LEU A 797 -58.01 -35.05 -22.20
CA LEU A 797 -57.48 -36.39 -21.90
C LEU A 797 -57.10 -37.17 -23.18
N PRO A 798 -56.41 -36.58 -24.18
CA PRO A 798 -56.17 -37.24 -25.46
C PRO A 798 -55.33 -38.53 -25.34
N TRP A 799 -54.53 -38.66 -24.28
CA TRP A 799 -53.75 -39.86 -23.97
C TRP A 799 -54.60 -41.09 -23.59
N LEU A 800 -55.91 -40.92 -23.36
CA LEU A 800 -56.85 -42.00 -23.09
C LEU A 800 -57.69 -42.40 -24.31
N ARG A 801 -57.39 -41.89 -25.50
CA ARG A 801 -58.09 -42.29 -26.73
C ARG A 801 -57.79 -43.74 -27.11
N GLY A 802 -58.80 -44.45 -27.60
CA GLY A 802 -58.67 -45.86 -27.95
C GLY A 802 -58.57 -46.11 -29.45
N ASN A 803 -58.30 -47.37 -29.80
CA ASN A 803 -58.38 -47.89 -31.15
C ASN A 803 -59.79 -48.46 -31.38
N TRP A 804 -60.79 -47.57 -31.42
CA TRP A 804 -62.21 -47.98 -31.43
C TRP A 804 -62.77 -48.25 -32.82
N CYS A 805 -62.32 -47.47 -33.81
CA CYS A 805 -63.02 -47.39 -35.10
C CYS A 805 -62.18 -46.80 -36.24
N SER A 806 -61.03 -46.19 -35.94
CA SER A 806 -59.99 -45.83 -36.90
C SER A 806 -58.73 -46.61 -36.56
N SER A 807 -57.83 -46.83 -37.53
CA SER A 807 -56.56 -47.51 -37.24
C SER A 807 -55.70 -46.62 -36.33
N GLY A 808 -55.52 -47.05 -35.08
CA GLY A 808 -54.66 -46.40 -34.10
C GLY A 808 -55.41 -45.77 -32.93
N TYR A 809 -54.68 -45.34 -31.92
CA TYR A 809 -55.22 -44.89 -30.64
C TYR A 809 -55.60 -43.41 -30.63
N ALA A 810 -56.45 -42.99 -31.56
CA ALA A 810 -56.82 -41.59 -31.77
C ALA A 810 -58.33 -41.30 -31.62
N SER A 811 -59.15 -42.33 -31.39
CA SER A 811 -60.61 -42.19 -31.33
C SER A 811 -61.11 -42.01 -29.90
N ASP A 812 -62.09 -41.12 -29.73
CA ASP A 812 -62.84 -40.97 -28.48
C ASP A 812 -63.77 -42.18 -28.27
N PRO A 813 -63.95 -42.69 -27.03
CA PRO A 813 -64.78 -43.85 -26.78
C PRO A 813 -66.26 -43.53 -26.96
N SER A 814 -66.97 -44.49 -27.53
CA SER A 814 -68.40 -44.37 -27.80
C SER A 814 -69.16 -45.65 -27.48
N SER A 815 -70.44 -45.53 -27.13
CA SER A 815 -71.30 -46.65 -26.79
C SER A 815 -72.76 -46.45 -27.18
N LEU A 816 -73.56 -47.52 -27.06
CA LEU A 816 -75.00 -47.54 -27.30
C LEU A 816 -75.77 -47.73 -25.99
N ALA A 817 -76.72 -46.84 -25.72
CA ALA A 817 -77.71 -46.96 -24.67
C ALA A 817 -79.03 -47.48 -25.27
N SER A 818 -79.56 -48.60 -24.75
CA SER A 818 -80.82 -49.19 -25.21
C SER A 818 -81.86 -49.30 -24.09
N PHE A 819 -83.05 -48.75 -24.31
CA PHE A 819 -84.16 -48.76 -23.35
C PHE A 819 -85.33 -49.57 -23.91
N GLY A 820 -85.89 -50.47 -23.08
CA GLY A 820 -87.14 -51.19 -23.40
C GLY A 820 -87.02 -52.19 -24.56
N THR A 821 -85.81 -52.71 -24.84
CA THR A 821 -85.55 -53.61 -25.97
C THR A 821 -85.68 -55.11 -25.66
N GLY A 822 -86.09 -55.51 -24.44
CA GLY A 822 -86.31 -56.92 -24.10
C GLY A 822 -87.79 -57.31 -24.04
N ALA A 823 -88.30 -57.94 -25.11
CA ALA A 823 -89.51 -58.76 -25.04
C ALA A 823 -89.15 -60.24 -24.80
N THR A 824 -88.57 -60.57 -23.64
CA THR A 824 -88.62 -61.94 -23.07
C THR A 824 -88.43 -61.89 -21.54
N PRO A 825 -89.13 -62.74 -20.76
CA PRO A 825 -89.23 -62.61 -19.32
C PRO A 825 -88.18 -63.44 -18.58
N PHE A 826 -86.93 -62.97 -18.49
CA PHE A 826 -86.04 -63.37 -17.38
C PHE A 826 -85.10 -62.20 -17.07
N VAL A 827 -85.38 -61.57 -15.93
CA VAL A 827 -84.63 -60.45 -15.35
C VAL A 827 -83.52 -61.03 -14.48
N TYR A 828 -82.38 -60.32 -14.42
CA TYR A 828 -81.23 -60.48 -13.53
C TYR A 828 -80.08 -61.37 -13.99
N PHE A 829 -79.30 -60.92 -14.98
CA PHE A 829 -77.85 -61.02 -14.89
C PHE A 829 -77.22 -59.67 -15.31
N ARG A 830 -76.44 -59.07 -14.40
CA ARG A 830 -75.46 -58.04 -14.75
C ARG A 830 -74.29 -58.78 -15.40
N GLU A 831 -74.13 -58.69 -16.71
CA GLU A 831 -72.86 -59.05 -17.34
C GLU A 831 -71.87 -57.90 -17.11
N ASN A 832 -71.00 -58.09 -16.13
CA ASN A 832 -69.71 -57.42 -16.07
C ASN A 832 -68.78 -58.17 -17.03
N HIS A 833 -68.33 -57.51 -18.09
CA HIS A 833 -67.13 -57.90 -18.84
C HIS A 833 -66.05 -56.86 -18.64
#